data_AF-A0A3P9N451-F1
#
_entry.id   AF-A0A3P9N451-F1
#
_cell.length_a   1.000
_cell.length_b   1.000
_cell.length_c   1.000
_cell.angle_alpha   90.00
_cell.angle_beta   90.00
_cell.angle_gamma   90.00
#
_symmetry.space_group_name_H-M   'P 1'
#
loop_
_entity.id
_entity.type
_entity.pdbx_description
1 polymer ?
#
loop_
_entity_poly.entity_id
_entity_poly.type
_entity_poly.pdbx_seq_one_letter_code
_entity_poly.pdbx_strand_id
1 'polypeptide(L)'
;MEVYTVTVATGTSEYSGTNNYIFMTLIGEKGESERTLLDNPGLDFCRGAVDQYRVTSKESLGSLLLVRLEKEKYFVEDNWFCRYVTVEPPGEKRLLTFPCYRWLIGNARVEIREGTAKTLVDDSSAKLLQHRKAELQERQNTFRWVTWATGIPRCVDAKAETDLPQDVRFDNEKRSDFEHSLQYALLELSLKKLAIIFGKSWSDLDDFKRIFWKLRSPIAEYCMDHWKEDWLFGYQCLNGSNPRMIKKCSVLPGNFPVTSDMVQSSMPAKTNLDKELKAGNIFLLDYAIMDGIPANTIKGKPQFIAAPLCLLYQHPDEGLIPIAIQLEQTPDLDTPIFLPRDPPLAWLLAKMWVRHSEFQVFQLLSHLLRTHLVVEVFCVATLRQLPAVHPIYKLLAPHLRYTLEINCRGRTQLISPNGIFKRVVSTGGDGLLILSQREYKVLTYRSLQPHFDFTDRGVFQVPNYFYRENSLMLWEAIHSFVSDMVSLYYHTDQDVEKDPELQAWIKDIADEGFTELPNFGLSNKLCSKEELSTLLTVAIFTSTAQHAATNNGQFDWCAWVPNTPCTMRLPPPSDKDAVTMEMIMASLPDVGQSCVQMAITWHLGRAQPDAIPLGQYTQKHFTEPLALELIETFQKKLKEIEDQILDQNAGLDLQYLVLLPSRIENSITI
;
A
#
# COMPACT_ATOMS: atom_id res chain seq x y z
N MET A 1 45.28 8.33 -27.50
CA MET A 1 43.87 8.67 -27.66
C MET A 1 43.05 7.39 -27.60
N GLU A 2 42.26 7.25 -26.56
CA GLU A 2 41.33 6.16 -26.34
C GLU A 2 39.93 6.60 -26.76
N VAL A 3 39.18 5.69 -27.39
CA VAL A 3 37.81 5.93 -27.85
C VAL A 3 36.90 4.95 -27.14
N TYR A 4 35.91 5.48 -26.45
CA TYR A 4 34.90 4.74 -25.70
C TYR A 4 33.59 4.81 -26.49
N THR A 5 32.98 3.65 -26.72
CA THR A 5 31.62 3.61 -27.27
C THR A 5 30.66 3.73 -26.10
N VAL A 6 29.81 4.76 -26.12
CA VAL A 6 28.82 4.98 -25.06
C VAL A 6 27.42 4.88 -25.64
N THR A 7 26.53 4.19 -24.94
CA THR A 7 25.12 4.07 -25.33
C THR A 7 24.27 4.67 -24.23
N VAL A 8 23.35 5.56 -24.57
CA VAL A 8 22.47 6.27 -23.63
C VAL A 8 21.03 5.87 -23.93
N ALA A 9 20.32 5.38 -22.91
CA ALA A 9 18.92 5.01 -23.02
C ALA A 9 18.01 6.06 -22.39
N THR A 10 17.07 6.58 -23.17
CA THR A 10 16.08 7.57 -22.73
C THR A 10 14.79 6.90 -22.25
N GLY A 11 14.10 7.53 -21.29
CA GLY A 11 12.84 7.07 -20.72
C GLY A 11 11.74 6.82 -21.75
N THR A 12 10.80 5.95 -21.44
CA THR A 12 9.66 5.63 -22.31
C THR A 12 8.40 6.40 -21.96
N SER A 13 8.38 7.17 -20.88
CA SER A 13 7.22 7.95 -20.43
C SER A 13 7.02 9.21 -21.28
N GLU A 14 5.80 9.76 -21.30
CA GLU A 14 5.57 11.05 -21.96
C GLU A 14 6.48 12.16 -21.41
N TYR A 15 7.05 12.95 -22.33
CA TYR A 15 8.00 14.04 -22.05
C TYR A 15 9.34 13.61 -21.42
N SER A 16 9.72 12.34 -21.59
CA SER A 16 11.03 11.83 -21.14
C SER A 16 12.21 12.22 -22.03
N GLY A 17 11.96 12.60 -23.29
CA GLY A 17 12.98 12.97 -24.26
C GLY A 17 13.33 14.46 -24.21
N THR A 18 14.46 14.83 -24.82
CA THR A 18 15.00 16.19 -24.75
C THR A 18 15.60 16.66 -26.06
N ASN A 19 15.51 17.96 -26.35
CA ASN A 19 16.26 18.64 -27.41
C ASN A 19 17.38 19.54 -26.85
N ASN A 20 17.66 19.45 -25.55
CA ASN A 20 18.74 20.19 -24.90
C ASN A 20 20.09 19.51 -25.12
N TYR A 21 21.16 20.26 -24.90
CA TYR A 21 22.51 19.72 -25.07
C TYR A 21 22.83 18.78 -23.92
N ILE A 22 23.26 17.57 -24.26
CA ILE A 22 23.76 16.59 -23.30
C ILE A 22 25.26 16.43 -23.50
N PHE A 23 26.02 16.72 -22.45
CA PHE A 23 27.45 16.48 -22.40
C PHE A 23 27.75 15.29 -21.51
N MET A 24 28.76 14.51 -21.90
CA MET A 24 29.28 13.40 -21.12
C MET A 24 30.74 13.61 -20.77
N THR A 25 31.12 13.21 -19.56
CA THR A 25 32.51 13.03 -19.14
C THR A 25 32.66 11.68 -18.45
N LEU A 26 33.59 10.85 -18.93
CA LEU A 26 33.94 9.58 -18.30
C LEU A 26 35.02 9.84 -17.26
N ILE A 27 34.80 9.37 -16.02
CA ILE A 27 35.72 9.60 -14.91
C ILE A 27 36.31 8.25 -14.53
N GLY A 28 37.62 8.09 -14.72
CA GLY A 28 38.37 6.91 -14.32
C GLY A 28 39.34 7.15 -13.17
N GLU A 29 40.05 6.10 -12.79
CA GLU A 29 41.11 6.14 -11.78
C GLU A 29 42.23 7.10 -12.16
N LYS A 30 42.61 7.13 -13.45
CA LYS A 30 43.78 7.86 -13.94
C LYS A 30 43.47 9.26 -14.44
N GLY A 31 42.20 9.62 -14.62
CA GLY A 31 41.83 10.93 -15.17
C GLY A 31 40.35 11.04 -15.51
N GLU A 32 40.02 12.11 -16.24
CA GLU A 32 38.70 12.34 -16.83
C GLU A 32 38.86 12.44 -18.36
N SER A 33 37.85 12.00 -19.11
CA SER A 33 37.79 12.24 -20.54
C SER A 33 37.60 13.72 -20.86
N GLU A 34 37.66 14.08 -22.14
CA GLU A 34 37.18 15.39 -22.57
C GLU A 34 35.66 15.49 -22.35
N ARG A 35 35.20 16.69 -22.02
CA ARG A 35 33.77 17.00 -21.99
C ARG A 35 33.23 16.94 -23.41
N THR A 36 32.49 15.89 -23.72
CA THR A 36 32.03 15.60 -25.08
C THR A 36 30.55 15.93 -25.22
N LEU A 37 30.20 16.78 -26.19
CA LEU A 37 28.80 16.94 -26.60
C LEU A 37 28.35 15.66 -27.29
N LEU A 38 27.26 15.08 -26.83
CA LEU A 38 26.64 13.92 -27.43
C LEU A 38 25.67 14.41 -28.52
N ASP A 39 26.10 14.33 -29.77
CA ASP A 39 25.36 14.85 -30.92
C ASP A 39 25.63 13.97 -32.14
N ASN A 40 24.58 13.33 -32.65
CA ASN A 40 24.56 12.55 -33.87
C ASN A 40 23.75 13.29 -34.95
N PRO A 41 23.94 12.96 -36.24
CA PRO A 41 23.06 13.45 -37.29
C PRO A 41 21.62 12.94 -37.08
N GLY A 42 20.70 13.84 -36.71
CA GLY A 42 19.28 13.50 -36.54
C GLY A 42 18.71 14.02 -35.23
N LEU A 43 17.72 13.31 -34.70
CA LEU A 43 17.15 13.57 -33.38
C LEU A 43 17.76 12.59 -32.38
N ASP A 44 18.51 13.12 -31.41
CA ASP A 44 19.01 12.37 -30.26
C ASP A 44 18.04 12.41 -29.08
N PHE A 45 18.20 11.49 -28.13
CA PHE A 45 17.49 11.50 -26.84
C PHE A 45 15.96 11.57 -26.97
N CYS A 46 15.42 11.00 -28.03
CA CYS A 46 13.99 10.87 -28.20
C CYS A 46 13.39 9.94 -27.13
N ARG A 47 12.10 10.11 -26.83
CA ARG A 47 11.35 9.21 -25.95
C ARG A 47 11.57 7.75 -26.40
N GLY A 48 12.08 6.91 -25.50
CA GLY A 48 12.36 5.50 -25.71
C GLY A 48 13.59 5.19 -26.57
N ALA A 49 14.34 6.20 -27.01
CA ALA A 49 15.52 6.02 -27.84
C ALA A 49 16.69 5.41 -27.05
N VAL A 50 17.55 4.72 -27.81
CA VAL A 50 18.81 4.15 -27.33
C VAL A 50 19.88 4.57 -28.33
N ASP A 51 20.61 5.62 -27.99
CA ASP A 51 21.50 6.32 -28.89
C ASP A 51 22.96 6.02 -28.54
N GLN A 52 23.81 5.85 -29.56
CA GLN A 52 25.22 5.51 -29.41
C GLN A 52 26.11 6.68 -29.82
N TYR A 53 27.16 6.93 -29.04
CA TYR A 53 28.12 8.02 -29.24
C TYR A 53 29.55 7.54 -29.02
N ARG A 54 30.51 8.39 -29.40
CA ARG A 54 31.94 8.19 -29.15
C ARG A 54 32.44 9.26 -28.18
N VAL A 55 32.98 8.84 -27.05
CA VAL A 55 33.67 9.72 -26.10
C VAL A 55 35.15 9.43 -26.16
N THR A 56 35.97 10.47 -26.17
CA THR A 56 37.42 10.31 -26.37
C THR A 56 38.22 10.85 -25.20
N SER A 57 39.34 10.20 -24.93
CA SER A 57 40.32 10.64 -23.93
C SER A 57 41.72 10.66 -24.51
N LYS A 58 42.51 11.68 -24.18
CA LYS A 58 43.90 11.78 -24.62
C LYS A 58 44.75 10.65 -24.04
N GLU A 59 44.52 10.35 -22.77
CA GLU A 59 45.22 9.35 -21.97
C GLU A 59 44.28 8.23 -21.53
N SER A 60 44.87 7.11 -21.07
CA SER A 60 44.09 6.00 -20.54
C SER A 60 43.41 6.38 -19.24
N LEU A 61 42.09 6.15 -19.13
CA LEU A 61 41.33 6.47 -17.93
C LEU A 61 41.50 5.43 -16.81
N GLY A 62 42.06 4.26 -17.12
CA GLY A 62 42.06 3.11 -16.22
C GLY A 62 40.64 2.58 -16.03
N SER A 63 40.36 1.96 -14.88
CA SER A 63 39.00 1.51 -14.58
C SER A 63 38.05 2.71 -14.43
N LEU A 64 36.91 2.66 -15.11
CA LEU A 64 35.90 3.69 -15.02
C LEU A 64 35.21 3.64 -13.65
N LEU A 65 35.06 4.81 -13.04
CA LEU A 65 34.48 5.00 -11.71
C LEU A 65 33.09 5.61 -11.81
N LEU A 66 32.93 6.66 -12.62
CA LEU A 66 31.69 7.43 -12.75
C LEU A 66 31.47 7.84 -14.21
N VAL A 67 30.20 8.02 -14.56
CA VAL A 67 29.78 8.78 -15.75
C VAL A 67 29.16 10.09 -15.27
N ARG A 68 29.65 11.22 -15.77
CA ARG A 68 29.05 12.53 -15.54
C ARG A 68 28.21 12.90 -16.76
N LEU A 69 26.93 13.20 -16.52
CA LEU A 69 25.99 13.75 -17.48
C LEU A 69 25.72 15.21 -17.12
N GLU A 70 25.80 16.10 -18.10
CA GLU A 70 25.44 17.50 -17.94
C GLU A 70 24.41 17.87 -19.01
N LYS A 71 23.24 18.34 -18.57
CA LYS A 71 22.20 18.87 -19.44
C LYS A 71 22.28 20.39 -19.41
N GLU A 72 22.37 21.00 -20.59
CA GLU A 72 22.36 22.45 -20.76
C GLU A 72 21.28 22.88 -21.74
N LYS A 73 20.58 23.96 -21.40
CA LYS A 73 19.52 24.50 -22.24
C LYS A 73 20.04 24.88 -23.64
N TYR A 74 19.37 24.38 -24.67
CA TYR A 74 19.56 24.81 -26.06
C TYR A 74 18.66 26.01 -26.40
N PHE A 75 17.37 25.78 -26.66
CA PHE A 75 16.41 26.83 -27.05
C PHE A 75 15.16 26.83 -26.16
N VAL A 76 14.44 25.72 -26.10
CA VAL A 76 13.29 25.51 -25.20
C VAL A 76 13.72 24.65 -24.03
N GLU A 77 13.32 25.02 -22.82
CA GLU A 77 13.57 24.18 -21.66
C GLU A 77 12.66 22.95 -21.70
N ASP A 78 13.24 21.78 -21.48
CA ASP A 78 12.54 20.51 -21.32
C ASP A 78 13.25 19.67 -20.24
N ASN A 79 12.58 18.62 -19.78
CA ASN A 79 13.16 17.66 -18.85
C ASN A 79 13.67 16.45 -19.63
N TRP A 80 14.63 15.72 -19.08
CA TRP A 80 15.11 14.48 -19.68
C TRP A 80 15.13 13.36 -18.65
N PHE A 81 14.53 12.21 -18.95
CA PHE A 81 14.66 11.03 -18.11
C PHE A 81 15.71 10.07 -18.70
N CYS A 82 16.85 9.95 -18.03
CA CYS A 82 17.89 9.00 -18.41
C CYS A 82 17.66 7.67 -17.69
N ARG A 83 17.51 6.56 -18.43
CA ARG A 83 17.36 5.22 -17.86
C ARG A 83 18.71 4.66 -17.42
N TYR A 84 19.65 4.58 -18.33
CA TYR A 84 21.00 4.07 -18.07
C TYR A 84 21.97 4.55 -19.15
N VAL A 85 23.25 4.46 -18.82
CA VAL A 85 24.36 4.60 -19.77
C VAL A 85 25.15 3.30 -19.78
N THR A 86 25.52 2.77 -20.95
CA THR A 86 26.51 1.70 -21.05
C THR A 86 27.78 2.20 -21.71
N VAL A 87 28.92 1.73 -21.25
CA VAL A 87 30.23 2.12 -21.78
C VAL A 87 31.00 0.86 -22.17
N GLU A 88 31.51 0.83 -23.40
CA GLU A 88 32.46 -0.16 -23.90
C GLU A 88 33.86 0.48 -23.91
N PRO A 89 34.74 0.10 -22.96
CA PRO A 89 36.11 0.59 -22.94
C PRO A 89 36.93 0.05 -24.12
N PRO A 90 37.94 0.81 -24.60
CA PRO A 90 38.77 0.38 -25.71
C PRO A 90 39.56 -0.89 -25.36
N GLY A 91 39.42 -1.92 -26.19
CA GLY A 91 40.17 -3.18 -26.04
C GLY A 91 39.64 -4.12 -24.96
N GLU A 92 38.62 -3.73 -24.20
CA GLU A 92 37.92 -4.60 -23.26
C GLU A 92 36.70 -5.24 -23.92
N LYS A 93 36.39 -6.49 -23.55
CA LYS A 93 35.16 -7.17 -23.98
C LYS A 93 33.99 -6.94 -23.01
N ARG A 94 34.22 -6.22 -21.91
CA ARG A 94 33.23 -6.03 -20.85
C ARG A 94 32.47 -4.72 -21.07
N LEU A 95 31.15 -4.85 -21.21
CA LEU A 95 30.22 -3.72 -21.19
C LEU A 95 29.99 -3.30 -19.74
N LEU A 96 30.26 -2.03 -19.41
CA LEU A 96 29.95 -1.45 -18.10
C LEU A 96 28.59 -0.78 -18.18
N THR A 97 27.73 -1.02 -17.19
CA THR A 97 26.38 -0.44 -17.15
C THR A 97 26.29 0.51 -15.97
N PHE A 98 25.77 1.72 -16.21
CA PHE A 98 25.57 2.78 -15.23
C PHE A 98 24.06 3.07 -15.15
N PRO A 99 23.33 2.39 -14.23
CA PRO A 99 21.94 2.69 -13.97
C PRO A 99 21.76 4.14 -13.52
N CYS A 100 20.83 4.87 -14.14
CA CYS A 100 20.54 6.27 -13.81
C CYS A 100 19.14 6.39 -13.23
N TYR A 101 18.11 6.11 -14.04
CA TYR A 101 16.69 6.19 -13.70
C TYR A 101 16.29 7.51 -13.00
N ARG A 102 16.80 8.65 -13.51
CA ARG A 102 16.54 9.99 -12.95
C ARG A 102 16.14 11.00 -14.02
N TRP A 103 15.36 11.98 -13.59
CA TRP A 103 15.04 13.19 -14.33
C TRP A 103 16.14 14.24 -14.17
N LEU A 104 16.70 14.69 -15.28
CA LEU A 104 17.56 15.86 -15.38
C LEU A 104 16.69 17.06 -15.77
N ILE A 105 16.54 17.99 -14.82
CA ILE A 105 15.64 19.16 -14.91
C ILE A 105 16.48 20.43 -15.02
N GLY A 106 16.14 21.32 -15.95
CA GLY A 106 16.89 22.56 -16.13
C GLY A 106 18.34 22.30 -16.57
N ASN A 107 19.24 23.18 -16.15
CA ASN A 107 20.66 22.90 -16.21
C ASN A 107 21.03 21.96 -15.08
N ALA A 108 21.33 20.71 -15.40
CA ALA A 108 21.56 19.64 -14.43
C ALA A 108 22.94 19.00 -14.65
N ARG A 109 23.59 18.61 -13.55
CA ARG A 109 24.80 17.81 -13.56
C ARG A 109 24.60 16.62 -12.64
N VAL A 110 24.72 15.42 -13.18
CA VAL A 110 24.54 14.16 -12.44
C VAL A 110 25.75 13.28 -12.67
N GLU A 111 26.29 12.72 -11.59
CA GLU A 111 27.34 11.69 -11.64
C GLU A 111 26.74 10.36 -11.22
N ILE A 112 26.81 9.36 -12.11
CA ILE A 112 26.24 8.02 -11.90
C ILE A 112 27.35 6.98 -11.75
N ARG A 113 27.10 5.98 -10.90
CA ARG A 113 28.02 4.88 -10.61
C ARG A 113 27.75 3.68 -11.52
N GLU A 114 28.77 2.83 -11.68
CA GLU A 114 28.59 1.52 -12.31
C GLU A 114 27.61 0.68 -11.48
N GLY A 115 26.85 -0.20 -12.15
CA GLY A 115 25.68 -0.87 -11.61
C GLY A 115 25.94 -1.86 -10.49
N THR A 116 27.18 -2.36 -10.35
CA THR A 116 27.54 -3.29 -9.27
C THR A 116 27.23 -2.66 -7.92
N ALA A 117 26.44 -3.34 -7.10
CA ALA A 117 26.09 -2.87 -5.77
C ALA A 117 27.31 -2.85 -4.85
N LYS A 118 27.41 -1.80 -4.03
CA LYS A 118 28.54 -1.53 -3.16
C LYS A 118 28.09 -1.00 -1.81
N THR A 119 28.51 -1.68 -0.75
CA THR A 119 28.51 -1.12 0.61
C THR A 119 29.65 -0.11 0.73
N LEU A 120 29.70 0.64 1.84
CA LEU A 120 30.76 1.63 2.04
C LEU A 120 32.16 0.99 2.07
N VAL A 121 32.29 -0.21 2.63
CA VAL A 121 33.60 -0.89 2.76
C VAL A 121 34.18 -1.36 1.43
N ASP A 122 33.33 -1.49 0.40
CA ASP A 122 33.77 -1.86 -0.94
C ASP A 122 34.40 -0.69 -1.71
N ASP A 123 34.22 0.55 -1.23
CA ASP A 123 34.71 1.77 -1.87
C ASP A 123 36.10 2.16 -1.34
N SER A 124 37.15 1.88 -2.11
CA SER A 124 38.54 2.25 -1.78
C SER A 124 38.99 3.59 -2.42
N SER A 125 38.29 4.06 -3.45
CA SER A 125 38.63 5.29 -4.16
C SER A 125 38.11 6.53 -3.44
N ALA A 126 38.98 7.50 -3.20
CA ALA A 126 38.60 8.79 -2.61
C ALA A 126 37.51 9.52 -3.41
N LYS A 127 37.51 9.40 -4.75
CA LYS A 127 36.47 9.98 -5.61
C LYS A 127 35.11 9.33 -5.35
N LEU A 128 35.07 8.01 -5.21
CA LEU A 128 33.84 7.26 -4.96
C LEU A 128 33.27 7.54 -3.57
N LEU A 129 34.14 7.61 -2.54
CA LEU A 129 33.75 8.00 -1.19
C LEU A 129 33.21 9.43 -1.13
N GLN A 130 33.82 10.37 -1.87
CA GLN A 130 33.33 11.75 -1.95
C GLN A 130 31.99 11.84 -2.68
N HIS A 131 31.84 11.14 -3.81
CA HIS A 131 30.57 11.04 -4.56
C HIS A 131 29.44 10.53 -3.66
N ARG A 132 29.67 9.41 -2.97
CA ARG A 132 28.71 8.77 -2.06
C ARG A 132 28.25 9.72 -0.94
N LYS A 133 29.21 10.41 -0.30
CA LYS A 133 28.92 11.41 0.74
C LYS A 133 28.13 12.60 0.19
N ALA A 134 28.47 13.10 -1.00
CA ALA A 134 27.78 14.22 -1.62
C ALA A 134 26.34 13.85 -2.00
N GLU A 135 26.12 12.65 -2.55
CA GLU A 135 24.78 12.13 -2.87
C GLU A 135 23.91 12.07 -1.61
N LEU A 136 24.40 11.49 -0.51
CA LEU A 136 23.65 11.42 0.73
C LEU A 136 23.33 12.80 1.30
N GLN A 137 24.29 13.74 1.25
CA GLN A 137 24.05 15.11 1.71
C GLN A 137 22.97 15.82 0.87
N GLU A 138 22.99 15.66 -0.46
CA GLU A 138 21.96 16.19 -1.37
C GLU A 138 20.59 15.60 -1.03
N ARG A 139 20.51 14.27 -0.85
CA ARG A 139 19.26 13.60 -0.54
C ARG A 139 18.71 13.96 0.82
N GLN A 140 19.54 14.11 1.85
CA GLN A 140 19.12 14.54 3.18
C GLN A 140 18.59 15.99 3.19
N ASN A 141 19.10 16.84 2.30
CA ASN A 141 18.59 18.20 2.11
C ASN A 141 17.26 18.21 1.34
N THR A 142 17.10 17.28 0.40
CA THR A 142 15.93 17.17 -0.49
C THR A 142 14.74 16.50 0.20
N PHE A 143 14.97 15.36 0.83
CA PHE A 143 13.96 14.57 1.51
C PHE A 143 14.08 14.81 3.01
N ARG A 144 13.21 15.67 3.55
CA ARG A 144 13.19 16.01 4.98
C ARG A 144 11.94 15.41 5.64
N TRP A 145 12.03 15.19 6.94
CA TRP A 145 10.89 14.74 7.74
C TRP A 145 10.05 15.93 8.22
N VAL A 146 8.72 15.80 8.15
CA VAL A 146 7.78 16.72 8.78
C VAL A 146 6.76 15.95 9.63
N THR A 147 6.28 16.59 10.68
CA THR A 147 5.15 16.09 11.48
C THR A 147 3.87 16.66 10.88
N TRP A 148 3.16 15.87 10.06
CA TRP A 148 1.87 16.29 9.49
C TRP A 148 0.80 16.45 10.58
N ALA A 149 0.77 15.52 11.54
CA ALA A 149 0.03 15.63 12.79
C ALA A 149 0.76 14.84 13.90
N THR A 150 0.51 15.17 15.17
CA THR A 150 1.10 14.45 16.32
C THR A 150 0.46 13.07 16.48
N GLY A 151 1.19 12.13 17.11
CA GLY A 151 0.68 10.79 17.42
C GLY A 151 0.40 9.92 16.19
N ILE A 152 1.10 10.13 15.08
CA ILE A 152 1.12 9.31 13.86
C ILE A 152 2.54 9.34 13.26
N PRO A 153 2.91 8.44 12.32
CA PRO A 153 4.23 8.47 11.71
C PRO A 153 4.55 9.82 11.04
N ARG A 154 5.81 10.24 11.11
CA ARG A 154 6.28 11.39 10.33
C ARG A 154 6.32 11.04 8.84
N CYS A 155 6.30 12.06 8.00
CA CYS A 155 6.22 11.93 6.56
C CYS A 155 7.21 12.84 5.84
N VAL A 156 7.24 12.77 4.51
CA VAL A 156 8.04 13.69 3.71
C VAL A 156 7.55 15.14 3.88
N ASP A 157 8.50 16.08 3.97
CA ASP A 157 8.27 17.52 4.05
C ASP A 157 7.84 18.08 2.68
N ALA A 158 6.61 17.76 2.29
CA ALA A 158 5.94 18.25 1.09
C ALA A 158 4.48 18.55 1.43
N LYS A 159 3.99 19.75 1.09
CA LYS A 159 2.60 20.15 1.34
C LYS A 159 1.66 19.61 0.28
N ALA A 160 2.16 19.46 -0.94
CA ALA A 160 1.49 18.84 -2.07
C ALA A 160 2.49 18.04 -2.91
N GLU A 161 1.97 17.22 -3.82
CA GLU A 161 2.78 16.41 -4.74
C GLU A 161 3.67 17.27 -5.66
N THR A 162 3.33 18.55 -5.88
CA THR A 162 4.15 19.49 -6.66
C THR A 162 5.43 19.92 -5.95
N ASP A 163 5.51 19.77 -4.62
CA ASP A 163 6.71 20.09 -3.84
C ASP A 163 7.74 18.95 -3.88
N LEU A 164 7.35 17.77 -4.37
CA LEU A 164 8.22 16.62 -4.49
C LEU A 164 9.19 16.76 -5.68
N PRO A 165 10.43 16.24 -5.57
CA PRO A 165 11.31 16.09 -6.72
C PRO A 165 10.67 15.22 -7.81
N GLN A 166 10.91 15.55 -9.07
CA GLN A 166 10.33 14.82 -10.22
C GLN A 166 10.62 13.31 -10.19
N ASP A 167 11.76 12.89 -9.62
CA ASP A 167 12.18 11.49 -9.50
C ASP A 167 11.20 10.61 -8.69
N VAL A 168 10.42 11.20 -7.77
CA VAL A 168 9.46 10.46 -6.93
C VAL A 168 8.01 10.79 -7.29
N ARG A 169 7.80 11.60 -8.34
CA ARG A 169 6.50 12.00 -8.84
C ARG A 169 5.95 11.00 -9.84
N PHE A 170 4.63 10.99 -10.01
CA PHE A 170 3.98 10.21 -11.06
C PHE A 170 4.50 10.65 -12.43
N ASP A 171 4.77 9.66 -13.29
CA ASP A 171 4.94 9.91 -14.71
C ASP A 171 3.67 10.58 -15.29
N ASN A 172 3.85 11.37 -16.35
CA ASN A 172 2.79 12.20 -16.91
C ASN A 172 1.53 11.41 -17.30
N GLU A 173 1.72 10.24 -17.92
CA GLU A 173 0.62 9.35 -18.32
C GLU A 173 -0.17 8.85 -17.10
N LYS A 174 0.54 8.42 -16.04
CA LYS A 174 -0.10 7.98 -14.79
C LYS A 174 -0.84 9.12 -14.11
N ARG A 175 -0.23 10.31 -14.02
CA ARG A 175 -0.88 11.50 -13.47
C ARG A 175 -2.16 11.84 -14.22
N SER A 176 -2.08 11.87 -15.55
CA SER A 176 -3.20 12.16 -16.44
C SER A 176 -4.33 11.15 -16.23
N ASP A 177 -4.01 9.85 -16.25
CA ASP A 177 -4.98 8.78 -16.00
C ASP A 177 -5.59 8.84 -14.58
N PHE A 178 -4.78 9.12 -13.56
CA PHE A 178 -5.26 9.28 -12.19
C PHE A 178 -6.28 10.43 -12.08
N GLU A 179 -5.94 11.61 -12.60
CA GLU A 179 -6.81 12.79 -12.53
C GLU A 179 -8.08 12.63 -13.39
N HIS A 180 -7.94 12.11 -14.61
CA HIS A 180 -9.08 11.90 -15.50
C HIS A 180 -10.02 10.78 -15.04
N SER A 181 -9.50 9.66 -14.52
CA SER A 181 -10.34 8.55 -14.06
C SER A 181 -11.20 8.93 -12.87
N LEU A 182 -10.67 9.70 -11.91
CA LEU A 182 -11.46 10.21 -10.78
C LEU A 182 -12.53 11.20 -11.25
N GLN A 183 -12.18 12.14 -12.13
CA GLN A 183 -13.15 13.08 -12.71
C GLN A 183 -14.24 12.36 -13.50
N TYR A 184 -13.88 11.34 -14.29
CA TYR A 184 -14.80 10.50 -15.03
C TYR A 184 -15.80 9.82 -14.09
N ALA A 185 -15.30 9.13 -13.06
CA ALA A 185 -16.15 8.44 -12.09
C ALA A 185 -17.10 9.42 -11.37
N LEU A 186 -16.60 10.56 -10.91
CA LEU A 186 -17.43 11.57 -10.26
C LEU A 186 -18.47 12.19 -11.21
N LEU A 187 -18.10 12.47 -12.47
CA LEU A 187 -19.00 13.04 -13.48
C LEU A 187 -20.09 12.04 -13.86
N GLU A 188 -19.73 10.79 -14.14
CA GLU A 188 -20.68 9.72 -14.45
C GLU A 188 -21.71 9.59 -13.33
N LEU A 189 -21.26 9.54 -12.08
CA LEU A 189 -22.14 9.39 -10.93
C LEU A 189 -22.92 10.67 -10.60
N SER A 190 -22.42 11.84 -10.95
CA SER A 190 -23.14 13.12 -10.81
C SER A 190 -24.28 13.27 -11.83
N LEU A 191 -24.05 12.86 -13.08
CA LEU A 191 -25.09 12.79 -14.11
C LEU A 191 -26.18 11.79 -13.71
N LYS A 192 -25.80 10.64 -13.13
CA LYS A 192 -26.74 9.66 -12.58
C LYS A 192 -27.51 10.21 -11.40
N LYS A 193 -26.84 10.92 -10.47
CA LYS A 193 -27.50 11.59 -9.35
C LYS A 193 -28.59 12.54 -9.84
N LEU A 194 -28.34 13.32 -10.89
CA LEU A 194 -29.37 14.18 -11.48
C LEU A 194 -30.53 13.35 -12.04
N ALA A 195 -30.26 12.30 -12.81
CA ALA A 195 -31.30 11.41 -13.34
C ALA A 195 -32.14 10.72 -12.24
N ILE A 196 -31.53 10.33 -11.12
CA ILE A 196 -32.18 9.70 -9.97
C ILE A 196 -33.00 10.73 -9.17
N ILE A 197 -32.48 11.96 -8.99
CA ILE A 197 -33.20 13.04 -8.29
C ILE A 197 -34.47 13.46 -9.05
N PHE A 198 -34.47 13.42 -10.39
CA PHE A 198 -35.68 13.63 -11.18
C PHE A 198 -36.65 12.43 -11.12
N GLY A 199 -36.32 11.33 -10.41
CA GLY A 199 -37.04 10.05 -10.43
C GLY A 199 -37.44 9.42 -9.08
N LYS A 200 -37.19 10.07 -7.92
CA LYS A 200 -37.52 9.71 -6.50
C LYS A 200 -36.27 9.50 -5.60
N SER A 201 -36.42 9.82 -4.31
CA SER A 201 -35.45 9.43 -3.26
C SER A 201 -35.36 7.91 -3.12
N TRP A 202 -34.25 7.41 -2.58
CA TRP A 202 -34.13 6.01 -2.19
C TRP A 202 -35.25 5.62 -1.23
N SER A 203 -36.08 4.69 -1.68
CA SER A 203 -37.27 4.22 -0.98
C SER A 203 -37.17 2.74 -0.61
N ASP A 204 -36.29 2.00 -1.28
CA ASP A 204 -35.96 0.61 -0.99
C ASP A 204 -34.47 0.32 -1.26
N LEU A 205 -33.94 -0.75 -0.68
CA LEU A 205 -32.57 -1.22 -0.85
C LEU A 205 -32.21 -1.49 -2.32
N ASP A 206 -33.16 -1.93 -3.15
CA ASP A 206 -32.92 -2.15 -4.59
C ASP A 206 -32.63 -0.85 -5.36
N ASP A 207 -32.95 0.32 -4.82
CA ASP A 207 -32.63 1.60 -5.46
C ASP A 207 -31.11 1.86 -5.53
N PHE A 208 -30.31 1.22 -4.67
CA PHE A 208 -28.85 1.26 -4.72
C PHE A 208 -28.31 0.59 -6.00
N LYS A 209 -29.00 -0.44 -6.53
CA LYS A 209 -28.60 -1.11 -7.78
C LYS A 209 -28.59 -0.15 -8.96
N ARG A 210 -29.38 0.92 -8.90
CA ARG A 210 -29.49 1.93 -9.97
C ARG A 210 -28.22 2.76 -10.16
N ILE A 211 -27.25 2.72 -9.25
CA ILE A 211 -25.96 3.41 -9.42
C ILE A 211 -24.98 2.56 -10.26
N PHE A 212 -25.15 1.23 -10.28
CA PHE A 212 -24.34 0.26 -11.01
C PHE A 212 -24.74 0.16 -12.48
N TRP A 213 -24.15 0.98 -13.36
CA TRP A 213 -24.40 0.88 -14.81
C TRP A 213 -23.21 0.32 -15.58
N LYS A 214 -22.07 1.02 -15.58
CA LYS A 214 -20.88 0.63 -16.35
C LYS A 214 -19.75 0.01 -15.52
N LEU A 215 -19.60 0.46 -14.27
CA LEU A 215 -18.63 -0.12 -13.34
C LEU A 215 -19.20 -1.43 -12.80
N ARG A 216 -18.62 -2.56 -13.20
CA ARG A 216 -19.05 -3.90 -12.81
C ARG A 216 -17.90 -4.66 -12.17
N SER A 217 -18.23 -5.44 -11.16
CA SER A 217 -17.34 -6.42 -10.55
C SER A 217 -18.18 -7.67 -10.29
N PRO A 218 -17.73 -8.87 -10.69
CA PRO A 218 -18.44 -10.11 -10.37
C PRO A 218 -18.63 -10.29 -8.86
N ILE A 219 -17.64 -9.89 -8.04
CA ILE A 219 -17.75 -9.97 -6.57
C ILE A 219 -18.76 -8.94 -6.05
N ALA A 220 -18.80 -7.73 -6.61
CA ALA A 220 -19.81 -6.75 -6.23
C ALA A 220 -21.22 -7.22 -6.58
N GLU A 221 -21.43 -7.82 -7.77
CA GLU A 221 -22.71 -8.41 -8.18
C GLU A 221 -23.10 -9.58 -7.26
N TYR A 222 -22.18 -10.49 -6.99
CA TYR A 222 -22.39 -11.58 -6.03
C TYR A 222 -22.77 -11.04 -4.63
N CYS A 223 -22.08 -10.00 -4.16
CA CYS A 223 -22.37 -9.35 -2.89
C CYS A 223 -23.79 -8.75 -2.88
N MET A 224 -24.24 -8.12 -3.98
CA MET A 224 -25.60 -7.57 -4.07
C MET A 224 -26.69 -8.62 -3.87
N ASP A 225 -26.45 -9.83 -4.32
CA ASP A 225 -27.41 -10.92 -4.23
C ASP A 225 -27.39 -11.58 -2.83
N HIS A 226 -26.22 -11.66 -2.20
CA HIS A 226 -26.00 -12.48 -1.00
C HIS A 226 -25.71 -11.70 0.29
N TRP A 227 -25.54 -10.37 0.29
CA TRP A 227 -25.11 -9.59 1.47
C TRP A 227 -26.03 -9.69 2.71
N LYS A 228 -27.28 -10.10 2.53
CA LYS A 228 -28.22 -10.32 3.64
C LYS A 228 -27.94 -11.62 4.39
N GLU A 229 -27.20 -12.54 3.79
CA GLU A 229 -26.92 -13.88 4.31
C GLU A 229 -25.79 -13.83 5.36
N ASP A 230 -25.95 -14.60 6.44
CA ASP A 230 -25.02 -14.59 7.57
C ASP A 230 -23.66 -15.21 7.24
N TRP A 231 -23.65 -16.24 6.38
CA TRP A 231 -22.40 -16.86 5.91
C TRP A 231 -21.54 -15.87 5.10
N LEU A 232 -22.14 -15.01 4.27
CA LEU A 232 -21.35 -14.04 3.49
C LEU A 232 -20.81 -12.93 4.39
N PHE A 233 -21.54 -12.53 5.43
CA PHE A 233 -21.03 -11.63 6.46
C PHE A 233 -19.77 -12.21 7.12
N GLY A 234 -19.83 -13.48 7.55
CA GLY A 234 -18.68 -14.14 8.17
C GLY A 234 -17.54 -14.39 7.18
N TYR A 235 -17.83 -14.78 5.94
CA TYR A 235 -16.83 -14.92 4.87
C TYR A 235 -16.02 -13.64 4.67
N GLN A 236 -16.68 -12.47 4.67
CA GLN A 236 -16.00 -11.18 4.53
C GLN A 236 -15.05 -10.86 5.69
N CYS A 237 -15.23 -11.46 6.86
CA CYS A 237 -14.31 -11.31 8.00
C CYS A 237 -12.97 -12.04 7.75
N LEU A 238 -12.95 -13.01 6.83
CA LEU A 238 -11.78 -13.82 6.46
C LEU A 238 -11.22 -13.42 5.10
N ASN A 239 -12.08 -13.06 4.14
CA ASN A 239 -11.71 -12.95 2.72
C ASN A 239 -12.27 -11.68 2.06
N GLY A 240 -12.81 -10.75 2.87
CA GLY A 240 -13.31 -9.45 2.40
C GLY A 240 -12.19 -8.42 2.20
N SER A 241 -12.56 -7.14 2.18
CA SER A 241 -11.63 -6.01 2.02
C SER A 241 -10.73 -5.75 3.23
N ASN A 242 -11.14 -6.19 4.43
CA ASN A 242 -10.38 -6.01 5.67
C ASN A 242 -10.33 -7.29 6.53
N PRO A 243 -9.62 -8.33 6.05
CA PRO A 243 -9.62 -9.63 6.68
C PRO A 243 -8.70 -9.71 7.92
N ARG A 244 -8.65 -8.68 8.77
CA ARG A 244 -7.72 -8.60 9.93
C ARG A 244 -8.40 -8.41 11.29
N MET A 245 -9.69 -8.08 11.33
CA MET A 245 -10.36 -7.75 12.60
C MET A 245 -10.75 -8.96 13.45
N ILE A 246 -10.92 -10.12 12.83
CA ILE A 246 -11.30 -11.34 13.52
C ILE A 246 -10.22 -11.82 14.49
N LYS A 247 -10.64 -12.13 15.72
CA LYS A 247 -9.83 -12.72 16.78
C LYS A 247 -10.54 -13.91 17.41
N LYS A 248 -9.80 -14.93 17.83
CA LYS A 248 -10.35 -16.05 18.60
C LYS A 248 -10.82 -15.56 19.96
N CYS A 249 -12.03 -15.93 20.34
CA CYS A 249 -12.61 -15.59 21.63
C CYS A 249 -12.58 -16.83 22.53
N SER A 250 -11.73 -16.80 23.56
CA SER A 250 -11.67 -17.89 24.56
C SER A 250 -12.51 -17.57 25.80
N VAL A 251 -12.74 -16.29 26.06
CA VAL A 251 -13.54 -15.76 27.17
C VAL A 251 -14.29 -14.55 26.63
N LEU A 252 -15.60 -14.49 26.87
CA LEU A 252 -16.41 -13.33 26.48
C LEU A 252 -15.95 -12.08 27.24
N PRO A 253 -15.84 -10.92 26.56
CA PRO A 253 -15.60 -9.64 27.25
C PRO A 253 -16.68 -9.36 28.29
N GLY A 254 -16.29 -8.82 29.45
CA GLY A 254 -17.25 -8.53 30.53
C GLY A 254 -18.30 -7.47 30.16
N ASN A 255 -18.02 -6.65 29.15
CA ASN A 255 -18.94 -5.67 28.58
C ASN A 255 -19.80 -6.22 27.43
N PHE A 256 -19.74 -7.53 27.15
CA PHE A 256 -20.57 -8.21 26.16
C PHE A 256 -21.32 -9.40 26.79
N PRO A 257 -22.44 -9.15 27.50
CA PRO A 257 -23.12 -10.15 28.35
C PRO A 257 -23.99 -11.13 27.53
N VAL A 258 -23.40 -11.77 26.50
CA VAL A 258 -24.04 -12.84 25.73
C VAL A 258 -24.12 -14.10 26.59
N THR A 259 -25.29 -14.75 26.59
CA THR A 259 -25.52 -16.00 27.32
C THR A 259 -25.69 -17.19 26.37
N SER A 260 -25.46 -18.41 26.86
CA SER A 260 -25.70 -19.64 26.08
C SER A 260 -27.12 -19.69 25.50
N ASP A 261 -28.14 -19.31 26.27
CA ASP A 261 -29.55 -19.32 25.84
C ASP A 261 -29.87 -18.31 24.72
N MET A 262 -29.13 -17.21 24.66
CA MET A 262 -29.29 -16.21 23.59
C MET A 262 -28.91 -16.79 22.23
N VAL A 263 -27.80 -17.52 22.16
CA VAL A 263 -27.19 -17.97 20.90
C VAL A 263 -27.44 -19.44 20.58
N GLN A 264 -28.09 -20.20 21.47
CA GLN A 264 -28.33 -21.63 21.30
C GLN A 264 -29.05 -21.97 19.98
N SER A 265 -29.92 -21.10 19.48
CA SER A 265 -30.62 -21.30 18.20
C SER A 265 -29.71 -21.27 16.98
N SER A 266 -28.52 -20.68 17.10
CA SER A 266 -27.50 -20.62 16.04
C SER A 266 -26.47 -21.75 16.16
N MET A 267 -26.69 -22.70 17.07
CA MET A 267 -25.76 -23.80 17.35
C MET A 267 -26.48 -25.16 17.30
N PRO A 268 -25.79 -26.24 16.91
CA PRO A 268 -26.36 -27.59 16.99
C PRO A 268 -26.79 -27.96 18.41
N ALA A 269 -27.90 -28.69 18.56
CA ALA A 269 -28.47 -29.03 19.87
C ALA A 269 -27.53 -29.82 20.82
N LYS A 270 -26.48 -30.46 20.29
CA LYS A 270 -25.48 -31.23 21.07
C LYS A 270 -24.41 -30.34 21.73
N THR A 271 -24.35 -29.06 21.36
CA THR A 271 -23.36 -28.11 21.87
C THR A 271 -24.02 -26.86 22.45
N ASN A 272 -23.20 -25.99 23.05
CA ASN A 272 -23.59 -24.68 23.57
C ASN A 272 -22.39 -23.74 23.56
N LEU A 273 -22.61 -22.47 23.89
CA LEU A 273 -21.57 -21.43 23.85
C LEU A 273 -20.34 -21.79 24.69
N ASP A 274 -20.53 -22.32 25.91
CA ASP A 274 -19.41 -22.69 26.80
C ASP A 274 -18.54 -23.81 26.22
N LYS A 275 -19.15 -24.80 25.56
CA LYS A 275 -18.43 -25.88 24.88
C LYS A 275 -17.68 -25.36 23.67
N GLU A 276 -18.29 -24.50 22.87
CA GLU A 276 -17.68 -23.94 21.65
C GLU A 276 -16.56 -22.94 21.95
N LEU A 277 -16.66 -22.15 23.03
CA LEU A 277 -15.56 -21.33 23.55
C LEU A 277 -14.33 -22.19 23.89
N LYS A 278 -14.53 -23.29 24.60
CA LYS A 278 -13.47 -24.24 24.97
C LYS A 278 -12.90 -24.98 23.75
N ALA A 279 -13.74 -25.32 22.79
CA ALA A 279 -13.33 -25.92 21.53
C ALA A 279 -12.55 -24.93 20.63
N GLY A 280 -12.72 -23.63 20.86
CA GLY A 280 -12.06 -22.58 20.11
C GLY A 280 -12.75 -22.23 18.80
N ASN A 281 -14.06 -22.47 18.71
CA ASN A 281 -14.89 -22.22 17.52
C ASN A 281 -15.61 -20.87 17.58
N ILE A 282 -15.38 -20.07 18.62
CA ILE A 282 -16.00 -18.75 18.81
C ILE A 282 -14.95 -17.66 18.54
N PHE A 283 -15.37 -16.65 17.79
CA PHE A 283 -14.54 -15.52 17.38
C PHE A 283 -15.25 -14.20 17.69
N LEU A 284 -14.48 -13.13 17.75
CA LEU A 284 -14.96 -11.79 18.08
C LEU A 284 -14.41 -10.78 17.07
N LEU A 285 -15.29 -9.90 16.59
CA LEU A 285 -14.91 -8.59 16.08
C LEU A 285 -15.19 -7.58 17.20
N ASP A 286 -14.15 -6.84 17.58
CA ASP A 286 -14.24 -5.81 18.61
C ASP A 286 -13.77 -4.48 18.04
N TYR A 287 -14.70 -3.54 17.92
CA TYR A 287 -14.46 -2.20 17.41
C TYR A 287 -14.32 -1.17 18.53
N ALA A 288 -13.90 -1.56 19.73
CA ALA A 288 -13.64 -0.64 20.85
C ALA A 288 -12.74 0.56 20.49
N ILE A 289 -11.87 0.42 19.49
CA ILE A 289 -11.04 1.53 19.00
C ILE A 289 -11.87 2.72 18.45
N MET A 290 -13.11 2.47 18.04
CA MET A 290 -14.09 3.45 17.55
C MET A 290 -14.86 4.15 18.67
N ASP A 291 -14.79 3.66 19.91
CA ASP A 291 -15.64 4.14 21.00
C ASP A 291 -15.38 5.61 21.35
N GLY A 292 -16.44 6.41 21.39
CA GLY A 292 -16.37 7.85 21.63
C GLY A 292 -15.61 8.65 20.57
N ILE A 293 -15.38 8.12 19.35
CA ILE A 293 -14.82 8.91 18.25
C ILE A 293 -15.83 9.99 17.83
N PRO A 294 -15.42 11.26 17.71
CA PRO A 294 -16.31 12.33 17.24
C PRO A 294 -16.81 12.03 15.82
N ALA A 295 -18.13 11.96 15.68
CA ALA A 295 -18.76 11.79 14.38
C ALA A 295 -18.75 13.10 13.57
N ASN A 296 -18.64 12.95 12.26
CA ASN A 296 -18.60 14.07 11.32
C ASN A 296 -19.96 14.78 11.24
N THR A 297 -19.93 16.03 10.80
CA THR A 297 -21.11 16.79 10.38
C THR A 297 -21.00 17.05 8.87
N ILE A 298 -21.93 16.49 8.09
CA ILE A 298 -21.93 16.57 6.64
C ILE A 298 -23.08 17.47 6.20
N LYS A 299 -22.76 18.60 5.55
CA LYS A 299 -23.75 19.60 5.11
C LYS A 299 -24.70 20.05 6.23
N GLY A 300 -24.15 20.25 7.43
CA GLY A 300 -24.91 20.64 8.62
C GLY A 300 -25.74 19.53 9.27
N LYS A 301 -25.65 18.29 8.79
CA LYS A 301 -26.35 17.14 9.38
C LYS A 301 -25.37 16.26 10.16
N PRO A 302 -25.67 15.93 11.43
CA PRO A 302 -24.83 15.01 12.21
C PRO A 302 -24.81 13.64 11.53
N GLN A 303 -23.64 13.01 11.52
CA GLN A 303 -23.48 11.59 11.23
C GLN A 303 -23.28 10.82 12.54
N PHE A 304 -23.30 9.50 12.46
CA PHE A 304 -23.24 8.64 13.63
C PHE A 304 -22.19 7.54 13.43
N ILE A 305 -21.58 7.13 14.54
CA ILE A 305 -20.58 6.07 14.63
C ILE A 305 -21.01 5.16 15.76
N ALA A 306 -20.86 3.86 15.56
CA ALA A 306 -21.01 2.83 16.57
C ALA A 306 -19.63 2.22 16.90
N ALA A 307 -19.53 1.52 18.02
CA ALA A 307 -18.34 0.75 18.39
C ALA A 307 -18.73 -0.70 18.74
N PRO A 308 -19.15 -1.50 17.73
CA PRO A 308 -19.79 -2.77 17.98
C PRO A 308 -18.86 -3.87 18.49
N LEU A 309 -19.49 -4.85 19.15
CA LEU A 309 -18.96 -6.17 19.46
C LEU A 309 -19.80 -7.19 18.66
N CYS A 310 -19.15 -8.02 17.83
CA CYS A 310 -19.82 -9.05 17.03
C CYS A 310 -19.23 -10.42 17.34
N LEU A 311 -20.06 -11.30 17.91
CA LEU A 311 -19.72 -12.68 18.20
C LEU A 311 -19.97 -13.54 16.97
N LEU A 312 -18.96 -14.30 16.57
CA LEU A 312 -18.97 -15.19 15.42
C LEU A 312 -18.80 -16.64 15.88
N TYR A 313 -19.42 -17.58 15.17
CA TYR A 313 -19.29 -19.01 15.40
C TYR A 313 -18.86 -19.70 14.11
N GLN A 314 -17.84 -20.54 14.20
CA GLN A 314 -17.46 -21.47 13.14
C GLN A 314 -18.46 -22.63 13.11
N HIS A 315 -19.59 -22.42 12.42
CA HIS A 315 -20.61 -23.43 12.23
C HIS A 315 -20.06 -24.59 11.37
N PRO A 316 -20.37 -25.86 11.72
CA PRO A 316 -19.86 -27.02 10.97
C PRO A 316 -20.37 -27.06 9.52
N ASP A 317 -21.59 -26.57 9.27
CA ASP A 317 -22.23 -26.67 7.96
C ASP A 317 -22.26 -25.33 7.18
N GLU A 318 -22.25 -24.19 7.88
CA GLU A 318 -22.46 -22.86 7.27
C GLU A 318 -21.15 -22.05 7.19
N GLY A 319 -20.07 -22.59 7.75
CA GLY A 319 -18.83 -21.84 7.93
C GLY A 319 -18.95 -20.81 9.06
N LEU A 320 -18.18 -19.72 8.94
CA LEU A 320 -18.18 -18.67 9.96
C LEU A 320 -19.45 -17.81 9.82
N ILE A 321 -20.24 -17.67 10.89
CA ILE A 321 -21.48 -16.88 10.91
C ILE A 321 -21.58 -15.98 12.15
N PRO A 322 -22.18 -14.77 12.05
CA PRO A 322 -22.49 -13.93 13.20
C PRO A 322 -23.66 -14.51 14.02
N ILE A 323 -23.52 -14.51 15.35
CA ILE A 323 -24.52 -15.08 16.28
C ILE A 323 -25.01 -14.09 17.34
N ALA A 324 -24.28 -13.00 17.59
CA ALA A 324 -24.72 -11.91 18.46
C ALA A 324 -24.00 -10.60 18.11
N ILE A 325 -24.70 -9.48 18.18
CA ILE A 325 -24.14 -8.14 17.94
C ILE A 325 -24.61 -7.17 19.04
N GLN A 326 -23.69 -6.47 19.69
CA GLN A 326 -23.98 -5.30 20.53
C GLN A 326 -23.36 -4.08 19.85
N LEU A 327 -24.12 -3.00 19.65
CA LEU A 327 -23.68 -1.87 18.82
C LEU A 327 -22.78 -0.86 19.55
N GLU A 328 -22.80 -0.86 20.88
CA GLU A 328 -21.95 0.00 21.71
C GLU A 328 -21.12 -0.83 22.69
N GLN A 329 -20.03 -0.23 23.21
CA GLN A 329 -19.13 -0.90 24.13
C GLN A 329 -19.69 -1.04 25.56
N THR A 330 -20.63 -0.19 25.97
CA THR A 330 -21.21 -0.22 27.31
C THR A 330 -22.58 -0.90 27.27
N PRO A 331 -22.79 -2.04 27.96
CA PRO A 331 -24.09 -2.69 28.00
C PRO A 331 -25.09 -1.86 28.81
N ASP A 332 -26.26 -1.61 28.25
CA ASP A 332 -27.35 -0.86 28.87
C ASP A 332 -28.71 -1.33 28.32
N LEU A 333 -29.82 -0.92 28.94
CA LEU A 333 -31.19 -1.17 28.47
C LEU A 333 -31.41 -0.64 27.05
N ASP A 334 -30.80 0.50 26.72
CA ASP A 334 -30.87 1.12 25.40
C ASP A 334 -29.81 0.59 24.41
N THR A 335 -28.98 -0.37 24.83
CA THR A 335 -27.96 -1.03 23.99
C THR A 335 -28.27 -2.53 23.90
N PRO A 336 -29.30 -2.94 23.15
CA PRO A 336 -29.69 -4.33 23.05
C PRO A 336 -28.63 -5.19 22.34
N ILE A 337 -28.53 -6.46 22.74
CA ILE A 337 -27.80 -7.49 22.00
C ILE A 337 -28.71 -8.04 20.91
N PHE A 338 -28.42 -7.74 19.64
CA PHE A 338 -29.11 -8.27 18.47
C PHE A 338 -28.69 -9.71 18.18
N LEU A 339 -29.65 -10.55 17.78
CA LEU A 339 -29.51 -11.98 17.50
C LEU A 339 -30.12 -12.32 16.13
N PRO A 340 -29.67 -13.38 15.44
CA PRO A 340 -30.27 -13.82 14.18
C PRO A 340 -31.78 -14.12 14.23
N ARG A 341 -32.30 -14.44 15.42
CA ARG A 341 -33.73 -14.74 15.66
C ARG A 341 -34.61 -13.50 15.89
N ASP A 342 -34.01 -12.33 16.04
CA ASP A 342 -34.74 -11.06 16.22
C ASP A 342 -35.49 -10.68 14.92
N PRO A 343 -36.37 -9.66 14.92
CA PRO A 343 -37.02 -9.20 13.70
C PRO A 343 -36.02 -9.03 12.55
N PRO A 344 -36.31 -9.55 11.33
CA PRO A 344 -35.30 -9.64 10.26
C PRO A 344 -34.62 -8.32 9.89
N LEU A 345 -35.35 -7.20 9.96
CA LEU A 345 -34.81 -5.88 9.68
C LEU A 345 -33.90 -5.35 10.80
N ALA A 346 -34.18 -5.71 12.07
CA ALA A 346 -33.33 -5.37 13.20
C ALA A 346 -31.98 -6.09 13.11
N TRP A 347 -32.00 -7.40 12.82
CA TRP A 347 -30.78 -8.17 12.60
C TRP A 347 -29.97 -7.64 11.40
N LEU A 348 -30.66 -7.31 10.31
CA LEU A 348 -30.01 -6.75 9.12
C LEU A 348 -29.34 -5.40 9.42
N LEU A 349 -30.03 -4.49 10.12
CA LEU A 349 -29.48 -3.18 10.50
C LEU A 349 -28.30 -3.32 11.46
N ALA A 350 -28.35 -4.25 12.42
CA ALA A 350 -27.23 -4.52 13.32
C ALA A 350 -25.97 -4.95 12.53
N LYS A 351 -26.13 -5.85 11.55
CA LYS A 351 -25.02 -6.22 10.64
C LYS A 351 -24.50 -5.03 9.85
N MET A 352 -25.36 -4.16 9.31
CA MET A 352 -24.94 -2.95 8.61
C MET A 352 -24.08 -2.02 9.48
N TRP A 353 -24.40 -1.88 10.77
CA TRP A 353 -23.60 -1.09 11.71
C TRP A 353 -22.22 -1.70 11.98
N VAL A 354 -22.11 -3.02 12.05
CA VAL A 354 -20.80 -3.70 12.11
C VAL A 354 -20.02 -3.42 10.83
N ARG A 355 -20.67 -3.53 9.66
CA ARG A 355 -20.02 -3.24 8.37
C ARG A 355 -19.66 -1.77 8.18
N HIS A 356 -20.42 -0.84 8.76
CA HIS A 356 -20.08 0.59 8.83
C HIS A 356 -18.78 0.79 9.61
N SER A 357 -18.70 0.21 10.80
CA SER A 357 -17.52 0.29 11.67
C SER A 357 -16.31 -0.34 10.99
N GLU A 358 -16.54 -1.46 10.30
CA GLU A 358 -15.54 -2.10 9.46
C GLU A 358 -15.02 -1.17 8.37
N PHE A 359 -15.88 -0.43 7.65
CA PHE A 359 -15.43 0.56 6.66
C PHE A 359 -14.49 1.61 7.27
N GLN A 360 -14.82 2.12 8.46
CA GLN A 360 -14.00 3.16 9.11
C GLN A 360 -12.60 2.63 9.46
N VAL A 361 -12.55 1.46 10.11
CA VAL A 361 -11.29 0.80 10.51
C VAL A 361 -10.50 0.37 9.29
N PHE A 362 -11.17 -0.23 8.30
CA PHE A 362 -10.57 -0.64 7.05
C PHE A 362 -9.82 0.50 6.37
N GLN A 363 -10.52 1.61 6.10
CA GLN A 363 -9.99 2.70 5.30
C GLN A 363 -8.86 3.45 6.02
N LEU A 364 -9.04 3.77 7.31
CA LEU A 364 -8.10 4.61 8.04
C LEU A 364 -6.95 3.82 8.66
N LEU A 365 -7.24 2.64 9.20
CA LEU A 365 -6.28 1.90 9.99
C LEU A 365 -5.61 0.84 9.13
N SER A 366 -6.41 -0.02 8.49
CA SER A 366 -5.88 -1.16 7.75
C SER A 366 -5.23 -0.81 6.44
N HIS A 367 -5.79 0.16 5.73
CA HIS A 367 -5.31 0.64 4.46
C HIS A 367 -4.35 1.82 4.69
N LEU A 368 -4.83 3.00 5.05
CA LEU A 368 -4.00 4.20 5.15
C LEU A 368 -2.83 4.07 6.16
N LEU A 369 -3.11 3.84 7.44
CA LEU A 369 -2.05 3.88 8.46
C LEU A 369 -1.07 2.71 8.33
N ARG A 370 -1.58 1.47 8.30
CA ARG A 370 -0.74 0.26 8.31
C ARG A 370 -0.08 -0.09 6.99
N THR A 371 -0.43 0.58 5.89
CA THR A 371 0.29 0.43 4.60
C THR A 371 0.95 1.74 4.20
N HIS A 372 0.21 2.72 3.67
CA HIS A 372 0.75 3.97 3.15
C HIS A 372 1.69 4.68 4.12
N LEU A 373 1.26 4.96 5.36
CA LEU A 373 2.07 5.74 6.30
C LEU A 373 3.27 4.95 6.82
N VAL A 374 3.12 3.64 7.02
CA VAL A 374 4.23 2.74 7.38
C VAL A 374 5.28 2.70 6.26
N VAL A 375 4.88 2.49 5.00
CA VAL A 375 5.81 2.37 3.86
C VAL A 375 6.47 3.70 3.52
N GLU A 376 5.79 4.83 3.72
CA GLU A 376 6.40 6.15 3.55
C GLU A 376 7.57 6.37 4.51
N VAL A 377 7.51 5.84 5.73
CA VAL A 377 8.64 5.90 6.65
C VAL A 377 9.87 5.22 6.04
N PHE A 378 9.70 4.01 5.52
CA PHE A 378 10.78 3.30 4.82
C PHE A 378 11.24 4.05 3.57
N CYS A 379 10.32 4.67 2.84
CA CYS A 379 10.64 5.44 1.63
C CYS A 379 11.56 6.62 1.93
N VAL A 380 11.15 7.49 2.87
CA VAL A 380 11.89 8.69 3.24
C VAL A 380 13.26 8.33 3.81
N ALA A 381 13.34 7.36 4.72
CA ALA A 381 14.61 6.91 5.29
C ALA A 381 15.55 6.31 4.23
N THR A 382 15.02 5.47 3.31
CA THR A 382 15.82 4.87 2.22
C THR A 382 16.42 5.93 1.32
N LEU A 383 15.62 6.93 0.93
CA LEU A 383 16.11 8.04 0.12
C LEU A 383 17.15 8.88 0.88
N ARG A 384 17.01 9.05 2.20
CA ARG A 384 17.93 9.89 2.99
C ARG A 384 19.25 9.23 3.36
N GLN A 385 19.24 7.91 3.60
CA GLN A 385 20.37 7.24 4.26
C GLN A 385 21.11 6.25 3.38
N LEU A 386 20.51 5.80 2.26
CA LEU A 386 21.12 4.81 1.38
C LEU A 386 21.40 5.42 -0.01
N PRO A 387 22.66 5.46 -0.47
CA PRO A 387 23.01 5.96 -1.81
C PRO A 387 22.55 4.98 -2.90
N ALA A 388 22.42 5.45 -4.14
CA ALA A 388 21.88 4.64 -5.26
C ALA A 388 22.64 3.34 -5.53
N VAL A 389 23.92 3.30 -5.18
CA VAL A 389 24.80 2.14 -5.36
C VAL A 389 24.64 1.09 -4.25
N HIS A 390 24.02 1.44 -3.12
CA HIS A 390 23.88 0.54 -1.97
C HIS A 390 22.95 -0.65 -2.32
N PRO A 391 23.29 -1.90 -1.98
CA PRO A 391 22.47 -3.07 -2.32
C PRO A 391 21.05 -2.96 -1.77
N ILE A 392 20.89 -2.48 -0.53
CA ILE A 392 19.56 -2.29 0.07
C ILE A 392 18.74 -1.18 -0.60
N TYR A 393 19.36 -0.10 -1.10
CA TYR A 393 18.64 0.89 -1.92
C TYR A 393 18.13 0.24 -3.20
N LYS A 394 19.00 -0.49 -3.91
CA LYS A 394 18.66 -1.15 -5.17
C LYS A 394 17.52 -2.17 -5.00
N LEU A 395 17.52 -2.90 -3.88
CA LEU A 395 16.47 -3.84 -3.52
C LEU A 395 15.13 -3.14 -3.24
N LEU A 396 15.13 -2.05 -2.46
CA LEU A 396 13.90 -1.36 -2.06
C LEU A 396 13.35 -0.40 -3.11
N ALA A 397 14.17 0.17 -4.00
CA ALA A 397 13.75 1.21 -4.92
C ALA A 397 12.50 0.85 -5.77
N PRO A 398 12.38 -0.36 -6.35
CA PRO A 398 11.16 -0.77 -7.04
C PRO A 398 9.91 -0.80 -6.15
N HIS A 399 10.10 -1.05 -4.85
CA HIS A 399 9.04 -1.24 -3.87
C HIS A 399 8.56 0.05 -3.19
N LEU A 400 9.20 1.17 -3.52
CA LEU A 400 8.91 2.50 -2.98
C LEU A 400 8.44 3.48 -4.07
N ARG A 401 8.40 3.03 -5.33
CA ARG A 401 7.98 3.84 -6.48
C ARG A 401 6.63 4.46 -6.18
N TYR A 402 6.53 5.78 -6.36
CA TYR A 402 5.30 6.57 -6.26
C TYR A 402 4.65 6.72 -4.89
N THR A 403 5.14 6.03 -3.85
CA THR A 403 4.54 6.09 -2.50
C THR A 403 4.50 7.51 -1.94
N LEU A 404 5.55 8.33 -2.16
CA LEU A 404 5.54 9.73 -1.69
C LEU A 404 4.48 10.57 -2.39
N GLU A 405 4.36 10.48 -3.72
CA GLU A 405 3.36 11.26 -4.45
C GLU A 405 1.94 10.88 -4.05
N ILE A 406 1.63 9.58 -4.00
CA ILE A 406 0.26 9.18 -3.67
C ILE A 406 -0.10 9.53 -2.23
N ASN A 407 0.84 9.46 -1.29
CA ASN A 407 0.58 9.88 0.09
C ASN A 407 0.40 11.40 0.21
N CYS A 408 1.15 12.20 -0.55
CA CYS A 408 0.90 13.64 -0.66
C CYS A 408 -0.50 13.93 -1.21
N ARG A 409 -0.93 13.22 -2.27
CA ARG A 409 -2.30 13.33 -2.82
C ARG A 409 -3.35 12.87 -1.80
N GLY A 410 -3.10 11.80 -1.06
CA GLY A 410 -3.95 11.34 0.03
C GLY A 410 -4.17 12.43 1.09
N ARG A 411 -3.08 13.08 1.53
CA ARG A 411 -3.13 14.21 2.46
C ARG A 411 -3.93 15.40 1.93
N THR A 412 -3.76 15.77 0.67
CA THR A 412 -4.41 16.97 0.11
C THR A 412 -5.85 16.72 -0.31
N GLN A 413 -6.17 15.55 -0.86
CA GLN A 413 -7.46 15.25 -1.51
C GLN A 413 -8.40 14.39 -0.65
N LEU A 414 -7.88 13.49 0.19
CA LEU A 414 -8.70 12.56 0.96
C LEU A 414 -8.92 13.03 2.40
N ILE A 415 -7.83 13.23 3.14
CA ILE A 415 -7.86 13.43 4.59
C ILE A 415 -7.68 14.89 5.03
N SER A 416 -7.59 15.83 4.08
CA SER A 416 -7.54 17.26 4.38
C SER A 416 -8.87 17.79 4.94
N PRO A 417 -8.88 19.00 5.53
CA PRO A 417 -10.11 19.64 6.02
C PRO A 417 -11.20 19.85 4.96
N ASN A 418 -10.85 19.83 3.66
CA ASN A 418 -11.79 19.91 2.53
C ASN A 418 -11.84 18.61 1.71
N GLY A 419 -11.15 17.58 2.17
CA GLY A 419 -11.00 16.31 1.48
C GLY A 419 -12.26 15.47 1.50
N ILE A 420 -12.22 14.36 0.77
CA ILE A 420 -13.33 13.42 0.63
C ILE A 420 -13.84 12.94 1.99
N PHE A 421 -12.96 12.55 2.92
CA PHE A 421 -13.39 11.98 4.20
C PHE A 421 -14.28 12.95 4.95
N LYS A 422 -13.88 14.23 5.00
CA LYS A 422 -14.70 15.30 5.61
C LYS A 422 -16.04 15.47 4.91
N ARG A 423 -16.13 15.22 3.61
CA ARG A 423 -17.33 15.45 2.80
C ARG A 423 -18.36 14.32 2.89
N VAL A 424 -17.95 13.06 3.08
CA VAL A 424 -18.87 11.90 2.98
C VAL A 424 -18.75 10.81 4.05
N VAL A 425 -17.67 10.76 4.84
CA VAL A 425 -17.39 9.64 5.77
C VAL A 425 -17.72 10.02 7.22
N SER A 426 -18.26 9.09 8.03
CA SER A 426 -18.62 9.37 9.43
C SER A 426 -17.45 9.77 10.31
N THR A 427 -16.26 9.22 10.08
CA THR A 427 -15.03 9.62 10.81
C THR A 427 -14.38 10.88 10.24
N GLY A 428 -14.92 11.49 9.18
CA GLY A 428 -14.32 12.69 8.59
C GLY A 428 -14.19 13.87 9.58
N GLY A 429 -13.17 14.71 9.38
CA GLY A 429 -12.84 15.79 10.33
C GLY A 429 -11.96 15.27 11.47
N ASP A 430 -12.23 15.72 12.70
CA ASP A 430 -11.35 15.42 13.85
C ASP A 430 -11.31 13.92 14.19
N GLY A 431 -12.42 13.20 13.98
CA GLY A 431 -12.52 11.76 14.26
C GLY A 431 -11.48 10.93 13.49
N LEU A 432 -11.10 11.36 12.29
CA LEU A 432 -10.12 10.69 11.44
C LEU A 432 -8.75 10.67 12.10
N LEU A 433 -8.31 11.83 12.59
CA LEU A 433 -6.99 11.96 13.21
C LEU A 433 -6.98 11.24 14.56
N ILE A 434 -8.03 11.39 15.37
CA ILE A 434 -8.12 10.72 16.68
C ILE A 434 -8.08 9.20 16.51
N LEU A 435 -8.81 8.65 15.53
CA LEU A 435 -8.83 7.22 15.28
C LEU A 435 -7.45 6.71 14.83
N SER A 436 -6.81 7.40 13.88
CA SER A 436 -5.44 7.08 13.45
C SER A 436 -4.44 7.15 14.61
N GLN A 437 -4.55 8.13 15.50
CA GLN A 437 -3.70 8.25 16.69
C GLN A 437 -3.89 7.11 17.69
N ARG A 438 -5.12 6.60 17.85
CA ARG A 438 -5.39 5.43 18.70
C ARG A 438 -4.74 4.19 18.13
N GLU A 439 -4.86 3.98 16.82
CA GLU A 439 -4.24 2.84 16.15
C GLU A 439 -2.72 2.92 16.22
N TYR A 440 -2.16 4.12 16.00
CA TYR A 440 -0.72 4.32 16.06
C TYR A 440 -0.15 3.86 17.39
N LYS A 441 -0.81 4.17 18.52
CA LYS A 441 -0.38 3.75 19.87
C LYS A 441 -0.34 2.24 20.09
N VAL A 442 -1.11 1.46 19.33
CA VAL A 442 -1.18 -0.01 19.43
C VAL A 442 -0.48 -0.71 18.26
N LEU A 443 0.04 0.05 17.30
CA LEU A 443 0.87 -0.48 16.23
C LEU A 443 2.18 -1.03 16.80
N THR A 444 2.53 -2.25 16.42
CA THR A 444 3.82 -2.85 16.75
C THR A 444 4.50 -3.38 15.49
N TYR A 445 5.82 -3.37 15.47
CA TYR A 445 6.63 -3.99 14.44
C TYR A 445 6.29 -5.47 14.26
N ARG A 446 6.03 -6.16 15.39
CA ARG A 446 5.53 -7.54 15.40
C ARG A 446 4.21 -7.70 14.63
N SER A 447 3.27 -6.76 14.78
CA SER A 447 1.98 -6.80 14.08
C SER A 447 2.06 -6.51 12.57
N LEU A 448 3.23 -6.11 12.05
CA LEU A 448 3.49 -6.00 10.62
C LEU A 448 4.00 -7.32 10.01
N GLN A 449 4.19 -8.36 10.82
CA GLN A 449 4.65 -9.68 10.40
C GLN A 449 3.46 -10.66 10.42
N PRO A 450 3.03 -11.20 9.27
CA PRO A 450 1.80 -11.99 9.16
C PRO A 450 1.74 -13.17 10.12
N HIS A 451 2.84 -13.93 10.26
CA HIS A 451 2.87 -15.08 11.16
C HIS A 451 2.52 -14.69 12.61
N PHE A 452 3.07 -13.58 13.09
CA PHE A 452 2.80 -13.10 14.44
C PHE A 452 1.42 -12.47 14.55
N ASP A 453 0.95 -11.71 13.56
CA ASP A 453 -0.40 -11.17 13.56
C ASP A 453 -1.47 -12.29 13.67
N PHE A 454 -1.38 -13.34 12.83
CA PHE A 454 -2.34 -14.45 12.88
C PHE A 454 -2.26 -15.26 14.19
N THR A 455 -1.05 -15.44 14.73
CA THR A 455 -0.85 -16.12 16.02
C THR A 455 -1.41 -15.30 17.17
N ASP A 456 -1.11 -14.00 17.23
CA ASP A 456 -1.55 -13.11 18.30
C ASP A 456 -3.08 -12.92 18.28
N ARG A 457 -3.72 -12.98 17.10
CA ARG A 457 -5.18 -13.03 16.95
C ARG A 457 -5.80 -14.42 17.21
N GLY A 458 -4.99 -15.47 17.28
CA GLY A 458 -5.43 -16.84 17.54
C GLY A 458 -6.18 -17.50 16.37
N VAL A 459 -5.96 -17.04 15.13
CA VAL A 459 -6.74 -17.43 13.94
C VAL A 459 -5.95 -18.28 12.93
N PHE A 460 -4.79 -18.80 13.36
CA PHE A 460 -3.90 -19.59 12.52
C PHE A 460 -4.54 -20.87 11.95
N GLN A 461 -5.56 -21.42 12.62
CA GLN A 461 -6.22 -22.68 12.25
C GLN A 461 -7.63 -22.52 11.68
N VAL A 462 -8.11 -21.29 11.47
CA VAL A 462 -9.46 -21.06 10.90
C VAL A 462 -9.53 -21.62 9.47
N PRO A 463 -10.51 -22.47 9.14
CA PRO A 463 -10.64 -23.01 7.78
C PRO A 463 -11.04 -21.93 6.77
N ASN A 464 -10.72 -22.14 5.49
CA ASN A 464 -11.12 -21.28 4.36
C ASN A 464 -10.71 -19.80 4.53
N TYR A 465 -9.56 -19.56 5.16
CA TYR A 465 -9.00 -18.23 5.38
C TYR A 465 -7.93 -17.95 4.32
N PHE A 466 -8.35 -17.74 3.07
CA PHE A 466 -7.47 -17.59 1.91
C PHE A 466 -6.49 -16.42 2.06
N TYR A 467 -6.91 -15.31 2.68
CA TYR A 467 -6.01 -14.20 2.99
C TYR A 467 -4.81 -14.66 3.83
N ARG A 468 -5.03 -15.49 4.85
CA ARG A 468 -3.93 -16.02 5.69
C ARG A 468 -2.98 -16.88 4.87
N GLU A 469 -3.52 -17.86 4.17
CA GLU A 469 -2.72 -18.83 3.42
C GLU A 469 -1.85 -18.16 2.37
N ASN A 470 -2.47 -17.29 1.56
CA ASN A 470 -1.77 -16.57 0.50
C ASN A 470 -0.76 -15.57 1.08
N SER A 471 -1.10 -14.88 2.18
CA SER A 471 -0.17 -13.96 2.85
C SER A 471 1.07 -14.66 3.39
N LEU A 472 0.92 -15.84 3.99
CA LEU A 472 2.05 -16.62 4.52
C LEU A 472 2.95 -17.13 3.40
N MET A 473 2.37 -17.66 2.32
CA MET A 473 3.11 -18.10 1.12
C MET A 473 3.93 -16.97 0.49
N LEU A 474 3.31 -15.79 0.33
CA LEU A 474 3.98 -14.61 -0.23
C LEU A 474 5.06 -14.07 0.71
N TRP A 475 4.78 -14.02 2.02
CA TRP A 475 5.76 -13.63 3.03
C TRP A 475 7.01 -14.52 2.98
N GLU A 476 6.84 -15.84 2.95
CA GLU A 476 7.95 -16.80 2.88
C GLU A 476 8.76 -16.63 1.58
N ALA A 477 8.11 -16.44 0.44
CA ALA A 477 8.80 -16.20 -0.84
C ALA A 477 9.59 -14.89 -0.83
N ILE A 478 9.02 -13.81 -0.29
CA ILE A 478 9.70 -12.51 -0.16
C ILE A 478 10.85 -12.62 0.83
N HIS A 479 10.65 -13.24 2.00
CA HIS A 479 11.69 -13.40 3.02
C HIS A 479 12.87 -14.22 2.50
N SER A 480 12.61 -15.32 1.78
CA SER A 480 13.67 -16.11 1.15
C SER A 480 14.45 -15.28 0.13
N PHE A 481 13.77 -14.60 -0.79
CA PHE A 481 14.42 -13.75 -1.79
C PHE A 481 15.27 -12.66 -1.15
N VAL A 482 14.72 -11.96 -0.16
CA VAL A 482 15.43 -10.91 0.58
C VAL A 482 16.63 -11.49 1.32
N SER A 483 16.49 -12.64 1.97
CA SER A 483 17.58 -13.29 2.71
C SER A 483 18.72 -13.72 1.82
N ASP A 484 18.42 -14.22 0.62
CA ASP A 484 19.43 -14.56 -0.39
C ASP A 484 20.14 -13.30 -0.90
N MET A 485 19.38 -12.22 -1.18
CA MET A 485 19.94 -10.92 -1.57
C MET A 485 20.80 -10.31 -0.46
N VAL A 486 20.38 -10.37 0.80
CA VAL A 486 21.19 -9.91 1.95
C VAL A 486 22.45 -10.75 2.07
N SER A 487 22.36 -12.08 1.95
CA SER A 487 23.51 -12.98 2.07
C SER A 487 24.53 -12.83 0.93
N LEU A 488 24.08 -12.36 -0.24
CA LEU A 488 24.95 -12.03 -1.38
C LEU A 488 25.90 -10.87 -1.05
N TYR A 489 25.44 -9.87 -0.28
CA TYR A 489 26.19 -8.64 -0.01
C TYR A 489 26.73 -8.52 1.43
N TYR A 490 26.16 -9.28 2.37
CA TYR A 490 26.60 -9.35 3.77
C TYR A 490 26.91 -10.81 4.10
N HIS A 491 28.19 -11.13 4.30
CA HIS A 491 28.62 -12.51 4.52
C HIS A 491 28.38 -12.92 5.98
N THR A 492 28.55 -12.00 6.92
CA THR A 492 28.40 -12.20 8.37
C THR A 492 27.47 -11.16 9.00
N ASP A 493 26.95 -11.47 10.18
CA ASP A 493 26.19 -10.51 11.00
C ASP A 493 27.03 -9.26 11.34
N GLN A 494 28.34 -9.43 11.46
CA GLN A 494 29.27 -8.33 11.71
C GLN A 494 29.34 -7.34 10.53
N ASP A 495 29.09 -7.78 9.30
CA ASP A 495 29.06 -6.88 8.15
C ASP A 495 27.85 -5.94 8.24
N VAL A 496 26.70 -6.45 8.71
CA VAL A 496 25.48 -5.67 8.98
C VAL A 496 25.72 -4.67 10.12
N GLU A 497 26.32 -5.13 11.23
CA GLU A 497 26.62 -4.28 12.39
C GLU A 497 27.55 -3.11 12.06
N LYS A 498 28.50 -3.34 11.15
CA LYS A 498 29.56 -2.37 10.81
C LYS A 498 29.17 -1.42 9.68
N ASP A 499 28.08 -1.66 8.96
CA ASP A 499 27.64 -0.80 7.86
C ASP A 499 27.01 0.50 8.41
N PRO A 500 27.72 1.65 8.36
CA PRO A 500 27.24 2.86 9.00
C PRO A 500 26.03 3.48 8.29
N GLU A 501 25.86 3.23 6.99
CA GLU A 501 24.72 3.73 6.22
C GLU A 501 23.46 2.96 6.57
N LEU A 502 23.61 1.64 6.72
CA LEU A 502 22.52 0.79 7.21
C LEU A 502 22.12 1.12 8.65
N GLN A 503 23.10 1.36 9.53
CA GLN A 503 22.81 1.79 10.91
C GLN A 503 22.14 3.17 10.96
N ALA A 504 22.52 4.11 10.09
CA ALA A 504 21.84 5.39 9.95
C ALA A 504 20.41 5.23 9.43
N TRP A 505 20.19 4.32 8.48
CA TRP A 505 18.88 4.00 7.92
C TRP A 505 17.90 3.46 8.96
N ILE A 506 18.27 2.45 9.74
CA ILE A 506 17.39 1.91 10.79
C ILE A 506 17.13 2.95 11.89
N LYS A 507 18.14 3.77 12.23
CA LYS A 507 17.96 4.85 13.19
C LYS A 507 16.97 5.90 12.69
N ASP A 508 17.05 6.30 11.42
CA ASP A 508 16.11 7.26 10.80
C ASP A 508 14.67 6.69 10.76
N ILE A 509 14.51 5.39 10.51
CA ILE A 509 13.20 4.71 10.58
C ILE A 509 12.64 4.73 12.01
N ALA A 510 13.42 4.29 12.98
CA ALA A 510 12.94 4.06 14.35
C ALA A 510 12.80 5.36 15.15
N ASP A 511 13.77 6.26 15.07
CA ASP A 511 13.83 7.46 15.90
C ASP A 511 13.08 8.65 15.26
N GLU A 512 13.14 8.80 13.93
CA GLU A 512 12.51 9.93 13.22
C GLU A 512 11.15 9.55 12.60
N GLY A 513 11.09 8.44 11.87
CA GLY A 513 9.87 8.01 11.17
C GLY A 513 8.76 7.56 12.12
N PHE A 514 9.05 6.55 12.95
CA PHE A 514 8.13 6.02 13.97
C PHE A 514 8.27 6.74 15.32
N THR A 515 8.28 8.08 15.28
CA THR A 515 8.40 8.92 16.48
C THR A 515 7.16 8.84 17.38
N GLU A 516 7.28 9.18 18.66
CA GLU A 516 6.17 9.17 19.63
C GLU A 516 5.50 7.79 19.83
N LEU A 517 6.18 6.68 19.48
CA LEU A 517 5.66 5.32 19.60
C LEU A 517 6.59 4.38 20.41
N PRO A 518 6.64 4.50 21.76
CA PRO A 518 7.59 3.73 22.57
C PRO A 518 7.38 2.22 22.56
N ASN A 519 6.16 1.76 22.25
CA ASN A 519 5.80 0.34 22.23
C ASN A 519 5.91 -0.30 20.84
N PHE A 520 6.48 0.39 19.84
CA PHE A 520 6.57 -0.15 18.49
C PHE A 520 7.38 -1.45 18.44
N GLY A 521 8.45 -1.56 19.24
CA GLY A 521 9.25 -2.78 19.35
C GLY A 521 10.22 -3.02 18.19
N LEU A 522 10.45 -2.03 17.32
CA LEU A 522 11.56 -2.04 16.37
C LEU A 522 12.82 -1.47 17.04
N SER A 523 13.93 -2.22 16.99
CA SER A 523 15.24 -1.73 17.42
C SER A 523 15.73 -0.62 16.47
N ASN A 524 16.39 0.41 17.01
CA ASN A 524 17.08 1.44 16.21
C ASN A 524 18.51 1.04 15.81
N LYS A 525 18.87 -0.23 16.00
CA LYS A 525 20.15 -0.84 15.61
C LYS A 525 19.89 -2.22 15.01
N LEU A 526 20.60 -2.56 13.94
CA LEU A 526 20.59 -3.90 13.33
C LEU A 526 21.89 -4.64 13.71
N CYS A 527 21.73 -5.87 14.21
CA CYS A 527 22.83 -6.69 14.71
C CYS A 527 23.04 -7.99 13.91
N SER A 528 22.11 -8.36 13.03
CA SER A 528 22.22 -9.60 12.26
C SER A 528 21.63 -9.50 10.87
N LYS A 529 22.02 -10.44 10.01
CA LYS A 529 21.42 -10.60 8.67
C LYS A 529 19.95 -10.94 8.77
N GLU A 530 19.54 -11.74 9.76
CA GLU A 530 18.13 -12.12 9.93
C GLU A 530 17.25 -10.93 10.32
N GLU A 531 17.74 -10.04 11.20
CA GLU A 531 17.03 -8.80 11.55
C GLU A 531 16.88 -7.89 10.33
N LEU A 532 17.94 -7.75 9.53
CA LEU A 532 17.90 -6.98 8.28
C LEU A 532 16.91 -7.60 7.28
N SER A 533 17.00 -8.90 7.03
CA SER A 533 16.11 -9.61 6.12
C SER A 533 14.65 -9.49 6.54
N THR A 534 14.35 -9.65 7.83
CA THR A 534 12.99 -9.53 8.37
C THR A 534 12.46 -8.10 8.19
N LEU A 535 13.27 -7.08 8.48
CA LEU A 535 12.85 -5.69 8.32
C LEU A 535 12.59 -5.32 6.85
N LEU A 536 13.43 -5.77 5.94
CA LEU A 536 13.25 -5.58 4.49
C LEU A 536 12.02 -6.34 3.98
N THR A 537 11.78 -7.54 4.50
CA THR A 537 10.57 -8.32 4.22
C THR A 537 9.33 -7.58 4.69
N VAL A 538 9.34 -6.97 5.88
CA VAL A 538 8.24 -6.09 6.35
C VAL A 538 7.98 -4.97 5.34
N ALA A 539 9.02 -4.25 4.92
CA ALA A 539 8.86 -3.14 3.98
C ALA A 539 8.25 -3.59 2.65
N ILE A 540 8.82 -4.64 2.04
CA ILE A 540 8.39 -5.17 0.73
C ILE A 540 7.01 -5.80 0.82
N PHE A 541 6.74 -6.66 1.81
CA PHE A 541 5.43 -7.28 1.99
C PHE A 541 4.35 -6.21 2.23
N THR A 542 4.65 -5.19 3.04
CA THR A 542 3.68 -4.13 3.35
C THR A 542 3.35 -3.29 2.12
N SER A 543 4.35 -2.94 1.30
CA SER A 543 4.15 -2.14 0.08
C SER A 543 3.55 -2.91 -1.09
N THR A 544 3.53 -4.25 -1.00
CA THR A 544 3.05 -5.15 -2.07
C THR A 544 1.80 -5.90 -1.61
N ALA A 545 1.96 -7.11 -1.06
CA ALA A 545 0.90 -8.04 -0.73
C ALA A 545 -0.10 -7.46 0.28
N GLN A 546 0.38 -6.83 1.36
CA GLN A 546 -0.53 -6.27 2.37
C GLN A 546 -1.36 -5.13 1.81
N HIS A 547 -0.75 -4.22 1.05
CA HIS A 547 -1.46 -3.14 0.37
C HIS A 547 -2.49 -3.70 -0.60
N ALA A 548 -2.10 -4.63 -1.48
CA ALA A 548 -2.99 -5.27 -2.44
C ALA A 548 -4.20 -5.95 -1.76
N ALA A 549 -3.98 -6.69 -0.66
CA ALA A 549 -5.03 -7.33 0.13
C ALA A 549 -6.07 -6.34 0.68
N THR A 550 -5.66 -5.11 0.99
CA THR A 550 -6.53 -4.06 1.52
C THR A 550 -6.93 -3.00 0.48
N ASN A 551 -6.44 -3.06 -0.75
CA ASN A 551 -6.72 -2.05 -1.77
C ASN A 551 -7.54 -2.60 -2.93
N ASN A 552 -7.11 -3.70 -3.55
CA ASN A 552 -7.65 -4.13 -4.84
C ASN A 552 -9.13 -4.59 -4.72
N GLY A 553 -9.53 -5.12 -3.56
CA GLY A 553 -10.92 -5.52 -3.28
C GLY A 553 -11.83 -4.37 -2.84
N GLN A 554 -11.38 -3.11 -2.84
CA GLN A 554 -12.19 -1.99 -2.35
C GLN A 554 -13.52 -1.86 -3.09
N PHE A 555 -13.48 -1.85 -4.43
CA PHE A 555 -14.70 -1.76 -5.22
C PHE A 555 -15.58 -3.00 -5.04
N ASP A 556 -14.98 -4.18 -5.07
CA ASP A 556 -15.67 -5.48 -4.95
C ASP A 556 -16.59 -5.54 -3.72
N TRP A 557 -16.10 -5.11 -2.56
CA TRP A 557 -16.83 -5.24 -1.29
C TRP A 557 -17.56 -3.97 -0.84
N CYS A 558 -17.12 -2.79 -1.32
CA CYS A 558 -17.65 -1.50 -0.87
C CYS A 558 -18.54 -0.81 -1.91
N ALA A 559 -18.65 -1.33 -3.13
CA ALA A 559 -19.54 -0.75 -4.13
C ALA A 559 -21.01 -0.94 -3.73
N TRP A 560 -21.37 -2.11 -3.19
CA TRP A 560 -22.71 -2.32 -2.64
C TRP A 560 -22.80 -1.65 -1.27
N VAL A 561 -23.20 -0.39 -1.28
CA VAL A 561 -23.17 0.49 -0.09
C VAL A 561 -23.89 -0.08 1.14
N PRO A 562 -25.04 -0.77 1.05
CA PRO A 562 -25.67 -1.38 2.23
C PRO A 562 -24.79 -2.45 2.91
N ASN A 563 -23.91 -3.12 2.16
CA ASN A 563 -22.96 -4.09 2.71
C ASN A 563 -21.76 -3.45 3.40
N THR A 564 -21.37 -2.22 3.03
CA THR A 564 -20.22 -1.54 3.63
C THR A 564 -20.44 -0.01 3.61
N PRO A 565 -21.38 0.54 4.39
CA PRO A 565 -21.73 1.96 4.29
C PRO A 565 -20.64 2.87 4.88
N CYS A 566 -20.23 3.90 4.15
CA CYS A 566 -19.21 4.85 4.62
C CYS A 566 -19.70 5.80 5.72
N THR A 567 -21.02 5.93 5.87
CA THR A 567 -21.62 6.78 6.89
C THR A 567 -23.02 6.35 7.30
N MET A 568 -23.42 6.71 8.52
CA MET A 568 -24.77 6.51 9.05
C MET A 568 -25.37 7.87 9.47
N ARG A 569 -26.64 8.10 9.14
CA ARG A 569 -27.36 9.38 9.29
C ARG A 569 -28.36 9.40 10.45
N LEU A 570 -28.60 8.27 11.09
CA LEU A 570 -29.36 8.12 12.34
C LEU A 570 -28.51 7.37 13.36
N PRO A 571 -28.78 7.50 14.67
CA PRO A 571 -28.07 6.73 15.70
C PRO A 571 -28.40 5.23 15.61
N PRO A 572 -27.58 4.37 16.24
CA PRO A 572 -27.92 2.96 16.43
C PRO A 572 -29.30 2.78 17.08
N PRO A 573 -30.08 1.75 16.67
CA PRO A 573 -31.41 1.50 17.24
C PRO A 573 -31.31 0.99 18.69
N SER A 574 -32.11 1.57 19.59
CA SER A 574 -32.25 1.12 20.98
C SER A 574 -33.41 0.12 21.18
N ASP A 575 -34.36 0.06 20.24
CA ASP A 575 -35.50 -0.86 20.24
C ASP A 575 -35.49 -1.72 18.97
N LYS A 576 -35.43 -3.03 19.16
CA LYS A 576 -35.39 -4.01 18.07
C LYS A 576 -36.71 -4.09 17.31
N ASP A 577 -37.84 -3.93 17.99
CA ASP A 577 -39.17 -4.10 17.41
C ASP A 577 -39.60 -2.86 16.61
N ALA A 578 -38.94 -1.72 16.84
CA ALA A 578 -39.19 -0.47 16.14
C ALA A 578 -38.45 -0.34 14.79
N VAL A 579 -37.56 -1.28 14.44
CA VAL A 579 -36.76 -1.16 13.20
C VAL A 579 -37.63 -1.44 11.97
N THR A 580 -37.81 -0.42 11.14
CA THR A 580 -38.53 -0.51 9.86
C THR A 580 -37.61 -0.30 8.67
N MET A 581 -38.08 -0.65 7.46
CA MET A 581 -37.32 -0.37 6.22
C MET A 581 -37.10 1.14 6.04
N GLU A 582 -38.09 1.96 6.42
CA GLU A 582 -37.96 3.42 6.38
C GLU A 582 -36.80 3.91 7.27
N MET A 583 -36.68 3.36 8.49
CA MET A 583 -35.57 3.67 9.39
C MET A 583 -34.22 3.25 8.80
N ILE A 584 -34.13 2.06 8.19
CA ILE A 584 -32.91 1.60 7.50
C ILE A 584 -32.52 2.57 6.39
N MET A 585 -33.45 2.92 5.51
CA MET A 585 -33.19 3.83 4.39
C MET A 585 -32.85 5.26 4.85
N ALA A 586 -33.42 5.71 5.97
CA ALA A 586 -33.07 6.96 6.61
C ALA A 586 -31.68 6.93 7.27
N SER A 587 -31.24 5.77 7.76
CA SER A 587 -29.93 5.56 8.39
C SER A 587 -28.79 5.47 7.38
N LEU A 588 -28.97 4.74 6.27
CA LEU A 588 -27.94 4.53 5.25
C LEU A 588 -27.54 5.83 4.54
N PRO A 589 -26.37 5.88 3.86
CA PRO A 589 -25.91 7.08 3.14
C PRO A 589 -26.93 7.61 2.12
N ASP A 590 -26.97 8.92 1.92
CA ASP A 590 -27.78 9.51 0.84
C ASP A 590 -27.20 9.19 -0.55
N VAL A 591 -27.96 9.50 -1.61
CA VAL A 591 -27.54 9.26 -3.01
C VAL A 591 -26.19 9.91 -3.32
N GLY A 592 -25.95 11.12 -2.82
CA GLY A 592 -24.70 11.84 -3.05
C GLY A 592 -23.52 11.20 -2.34
N GLN A 593 -23.70 10.80 -1.08
CA GLN A 593 -22.68 10.10 -0.29
C GLN A 593 -22.34 8.74 -0.93
N SER A 594 -23.37 7.99 -1.34
CA SER A 594 -23.23 6.69 -2.00
C SER A 594 -22.52 6.77 -3.34
N CYS A 595 -22.87 7.74 -4.19
CA CYS A 595 -22.15 7.99 -5.43
C CYS A 595 -20.66 8.26 -5.17
N VAL A 596 -20.34 9.13 -4.20
CA VAL A 596 -18.94 9.46 -3.90
C VAL A 596 -18.19 8.24 -3.35
N GLN A 597 -18.80 7.46 -2.45
CA GLN A 597 -18.21 6.20 -1.96
C GLN A 597 -17.86 5.27 -3.13
N MET A 598 -18.82 5.00 -4.03
CA MET A 598 -18.61 4.10 -5.16
C MET A 598 -17.53 4.61 -6.14
N ALA A 599 -17.51 5.91 -6.45
CA ALA A 599 -16.46 6.47 -7.32
C ALA A 599 -15.07 6.26 -6.75
N ILE A 600 -14.92 6.42 -5.44
CA ILE A 600 -13.62 6.41 -4.78
C ILE A 600 -13.13 4.99 -4.56
N THR A 601 -13.99 4.09 -4.11
CA THR A 601 -13.62 2.68 -3.96
C THR A 601 -13.31 2.05 -5.32
N TRP A 602 -13.94 2.50 -6.40
CA TRP A 602 -13.55 2.15 -7.77
C TRP A 602 -12.19 2.74 -8.15
N HIS A 603 -12.01 4.05 -7.98
CA HIS A 603 -10.80 4.74 -8.39
C HIS A 603 -9.54 4.20 -7.68
N LEU A 604 -9.66 3.88 -6.39
CA LEU A 604 -8.58 3.32 -5.58
C LEU A 604 -8.37 1.82 -5.83
N GLY A 605 -9.46 1.05 -6.03
CA GLY A 605 -9.39 -0.40 -6.22
C GLY A 605 -9.12 -0.87 -7.65
N ARG A 606 -9.11 0.02 -8.64
CA ARG A 606 -8.90 -0.36 -10.05
C ARG A 606 -7.43 -0.73 -10.32
N ALA A 607 -7.23 -1.63 -11.28
CA ALA A 607 -5.91 -1.88 -11.86
C ALA A 607 -5.35 -0.60 -12.50
N GLN A 608 -4.10 -0.28 -12.19
CA GLN A 608 -3.41 0.87 -12.78
C GLN A 608 -2.85 0.48 -14.17
N PRO A 609 -2.92 1.37 -15.18
CA PRO A 609 -2.43 1.05 -16.52
C PRO A 609 -0.92 0.84 -16.59
N ASP A 610 -0.17 1.43 -15.65
CA ASP A 610 1.28 1.32 -15.53
C ASP A 610 1.71 0.42 -14.35
N ALA A 611 0.79 -0.44 -13.87
CA ALA A 611 1.06 -1.39 -12.79
C ALA A 611 2.24 -2.29 -13.15
N ILE A 612 3.17 -2.44 -12.20
CA ILE A 612 4.31 -3.34 -12.31
C ILE A 612 4.09 -4.48 -11.31
N PRO A 613 3.82 -5.71 -11.77
CA PRO A 613 3.56 -6.83 -10.89
C PRO A 613 4.74 -7.18 -9.96
N LEU A 614 4.43 -7.80 -8.82
CA LEU A 614 5.41 -8.24 -7.83
C LEU A 614 6.52 -9.07 -8.48
N GLY A 615 7.77 -8.71 -8.19
CA GLY A 615 8.96 -9.39 -8.71
C GLY A 615 9.34 -9.01 -10.14
N GLN A 616 8.56 -8.18 -10.82
CA GLN A 616 8.91 -7.64 -12.15
C GLN A 616 9.68 -6.33 -12.00
N TYR A 617 10.92 -6.26 -12.46
CA TYR A 617 11.75 -5.06 -12.29
C TYR A 617 12.08 -4.40 -13.64
N THR A 618 11.34 -3.34 -13.99
CA THR A 618 11.54 -2.60 -15.25
C THR A 618 12.77 -1.69 -15.20
N GLN A 619 13.13 -1.23 -14.00
CA GLN A 619 14.38 -0.53 -13.71
C GLN A 619 15.40 -1.54 -13.17
N LYS A 620 16.43 -1.81 -13.97
CA LYS A 620 17.49 -2.78 -13.67
C LYS A 620 18.57 -2.13 -12.81
N HIS A 621 18.28 -1.99 -11.53
CA HIS A 621 19.22 -1.44 -10.54
C HIS A 621 20.38 -2.39 -10.26
N PHE A 622 20.13 -3.70 -10.24
CA PHE A 622 21.15 -4.74 -10.19
C PHE A 622 21.61 -5.11 -11.60
N THR A 623 22.91 -5.26 -11.77
CA THR A 623 23.55 -5.64 -13.05
C THR A 623 24.39 -6.90 -12.91
N GLU A 624 24.60 -7.38 -11.68
CA GLU A 624 25.42 -8.54 -11.36
C GLU A 624 24.70 -9.85 -11.68
N PRO A 625 25.37 -10.82 -12.32
CA PRO A 625 24.74 -12.10 -12.70
C PRO A 625 24.06 -12.85 -11.55
N LEU A 626 24.70 -12.90 -10.37
CA LEU A 626 24.16 -13.61 -9.20
C LEU A 626 22.88 -12.94 -8.67
N ALA A 627 22.84 -11.61 -8.60
CA ALA A 627 21.63 -10.89 -8.18
C ALA A 627 20.48 -11.10 -9.18
N LEU A 628 20.79 -11.12 -10.48
CA LEU A 628 19.81 -11.41 -11.53
C LEU A 628 19.27 -12.84 -11.44
N GLU A 629 20.10 -13.83 -11.13
CA GLU A 629 19.68 -15.22 -10.91
C GLU A 629 18.75 -15.37 -9.70
N LEU A 630 19.02 -14.64 -8.60
CA LEU A 630 18.13 -14.60 -7.44
C LEU A 630 16.76 -13.97 -7.77
N ILE A 631 16.76 -12.91 -8.58
CA ILE A 631 15.52 -12.29 -9.09
C ILE A 631 14.73 -13.28 -9.94
N GLU A 632 15.37 -14.00 -10.86
CA GLU A 632 14.73 -15.02 -11.69
C GLU A 632 14.15 -16.16 -10.85
N THR A 633 14.87 -16.59 -9.81
CA THR A 633 14.41 -17.59 -8.85
C THR A 633 13.17 -17.13 -8.10
N PHE A 634 13.15 -15.87 -7.63
CA PHE A 634 11.99 -15.28 -6.98
C PHE A 634 10.79 -15.19 -7.93
N GLN A 635 10.99 -14.76 -9.18
CA GLN A 635 9.95 -14.71 -10.20
C GLN A 635 9.33 -16.08 -10.48
N LYS A 636 10.17 -17.13 -10.57
CA LYS A 636 9.68 -18.50 -10.70
C LYS A 636 8.87 -18.92 -9.47
N LYS A 637 9.32 -18.59 -8.26
CA LYS A 637 8.60 -18.93 -7.03
C LYS A 637 7.23 -18.24 -6.96
N LEU A 638 7.15 -16.98 -7.36
CA LEU A 638 5.89 -16.26 -7.49
C LEU A 638 4.96 -16.93 -8.50
N LYS A 639 5.48 -17.41 -9.63
CA LYS A 639 4.66 -18.13 -10.60
C LYS A 639 4.07 -19.44 -10.03
N GLU A 640 4.86 -20.19 -9.27
CA GLU A 640 4.38 -21.40 -8.57
C GLU A 640 3.26 -21.06 -7.57
N ILE A 641 3.42 -19.97 -6.79
CA ILE A 641 2.40 -19.48 -5.86
C ILE A 641 1.13 -19.08 -6.61
N GLU A 642 1.26 -18.40 -7.75
CA GLU A 642 0.12 -18.01 -8.57
C GLU A 642 -0.68 -19.23 -9.04
N ASP A 643 0.00 -20.26 -9.56
CA ASP A 643 -0.64 -21.47 -10.04
C ASP A 643 -1.35 -22.20 -8.88
N GLN A 644 -0.73 -22.26 -7.69
CA GLN A 644 -1.36 -22.81 -6.50
C GLN A 644 -2.64 -22.04 -6.09
N ILE A 645 -2.62 -20.71 -6.11
CA ILE A 645 -3.81 -19.89 -5.78
C ILE A 645 -4.91 -20.13 -6.82
N LEU A 646 -4.57 -20.20 -8.11
CA LEU A 646 -5.55 -20.46 -9.17
C LEU A 646 -6.20 -21.84 -9.00
N ASP A 647 -5.41 -22.87 -8.69
CA ASP A 647 -5.91 -24.22 -8.45
C ASP A 647 -6.82 -24.29 -7.22
N GLN A 648 -6.44 -23.62 -6.12
CA GLN A 648 -7.27 -23.54 -4.90
C GLN A 648 -8.60 -22.82 -5.14
N ASN A 649 -8.66 -21.89 -6.09
CA ASN A 649 -9.85 -21.11 -6.42
C ASN A 649 -10.68 -21.70 -7.57
N ALA A 650 -10.20 -22.77 -8.21
CA ALA A 650 -10.89 -23.40 -9.32
C ALA A 650 -12.24 -23.99 -8.86
N GLY A 651 -13.33 -23.55 -9.51
CA GLY A 651 -14.68 -24.02 -9.21
C GLY A 651 -15.36 -23.37 -8.00
N LEU A 652 -14.72 -22.43 -7.31
CA LEU A 652 -15.39 -21.61 -6.29
C LEU A 652 -16.26 -20.54 -6.95
N ASP A 653 -17.49 -20.37 -6.47
CA ASP A 653 -18.38 -19.28 -6.92
C ASP A 653 -17.80 -17.90 -6.56
N LEU A 654 -17.10 -17.83 -5.42
CA LEU A 654 -16.50 -16.61 -4.89
C LEU A 654 -14.99 -16.79 -4.71
N GLN A 655 -14.24 -16.45 -5.76
CA GLN A 655 -12.79 -16.61 -5.81
C GLN A 655 -12.06 -15.49 -5.05
N TYR A 656 -11.05 -15.86 -4.26
CA TYR A 656 -10.11 -14.95 -3.62
C TYR A 656 -8.84 -14.80 -4.46
N LEU A 657 -8.88 -13.89 -5.43
CA LEU A 657 -7.78 -13.65 -6.39
C LEU A 657 -6.99 -12.36 -6.13
N VAL A 658 -7.27 -11.68 -5.02
CA VAL A 658 -6.67 -10.39 -4.66
C VAL A 658 -5.15 -10.50 -4.48
N LEU A 659 -4.68 -11.65 -4.00
CA LEU A 659 -3.27 -11.94 -3.76
C LEU A 659 -2.60 -12.80 -4.84
N LEU A 660 -3.13 -12.82 -6.07
CA LEU A 660 -2.40 -13.37 -7.20
C LEU A 660 -1.15 -12.52 -7.47
N PRO A 661 0.07 -13.09 -7.52
CA PRO A 661 1.31 -12.34 -7.79
C PRO A 661 1.26 -11.40 -8.99
N SER A 662 0.63 -11.81 -10.10
CA SER A 662 0.42 -10.95 -11.28
C SER A 662 -0.50 -9.74 -11.06
N ARG A 663 -1.28 -9.71 -9.98
CA ARG A 663 -2.21 -8.62 -9.61
C ARG A 663 -1.72 -7.79 -8.43
N ILE A 664 -0.61 -8.17 -7.81
CA ILE A 664 0.02 -7.41 -6.73
C ILE A 664 1.03 -6.46 -7.36
N GLU A 665 0.90 -5.15 -7.13
CA GLU A 665 1.90 -4.19 -7.57
C GLU A 665 3.16 -4.26 -6.70
N ASN A 666 4.32 -3.90 -7.28
CA ASN A 666 5.58 -3.84 -6.55
C ASN A 666 5.59 -2.78 -5.44
N SER A 667 4.76 -1.74 -5.52
CA SER A 667 4.73 -0.64 -4.56
C SER A 667 3.31 -0.08 -4.41
N ILE A 668 3.15 0.84 -3.46
CA ILE A 668 1.92 1.60 -3.27
C ILE A 668 1.89 2.74 -4.31
N THR A 669 1.02 2.61 -5.33
CA THR A 669 0.92 3.58 -6.43
C THR A 669 -0.46 4.22 -6.63
N ILE A 670 -1.44 3.87 -5.79
CA ILE A 670 -2.82 4.33 -5.82
C ILE A 670 -3.35 4.58 -4.41
#